data_AF-A0A150ARY1-F1
#
_entry.id   AF-A0A150ARY1-F1
#
_cell.length_a   1.000
_cell.length_b   1.000
_cell.length_c   1.000
_cell.angle_alpha   90.00
_cell.angle_beta   90.00
_cell.angle_gamma   90.00
#
_symmetry.space_group_name_H-M   'P 1'
#
loop_
_entity.id
_entity.type
_entity.pdbx_description
1 polymer ?
#
loop_
_entity_poly.entity_id
_entity_poly.type
_entity_poly.pdbx_seq_one_letter_code
_entity_poly.pdbx_strand_id
1 'polypeptide(L)'
;MKTYFLYLLLFLLPSFSLLSQDTSSRGLVLQEGKNSQNTIKALIVGVSRYENYPEQSQLRYADNDAEAFAKFLRQHTSIKEENIKLLTNEDAFSGKVQHTFLDILKNAEKNDLVILYFAGHGDVDNDGSAYLITNDAVAPEEGGHEWGIGGAIEIPRLQNKILKYTADNDFKVLLVTDACRSGHITKTDNTNATINALMKDWNNTYKYVSCGPNQLSQEGSQWGGGHGAFTYYFLRGLMGEADQSGDKKILHGELGLYISSKVSTDTEFKQVPQYKGNSSDVLMQVDEKMLDLVKQDNYNLLSGSVASRGNSTDGKETSTLIKSFYKAIDSDRILHPKFLPYKEKVAIKFFNGVQLGKVSHVAVGDQKVLVVKNGKTVELFDDKQKSIESFSIQNYPKLIDYKGDQFVFSDKSNKIHIYDGKTELKSENYHKAEVTALAISTKTKVYTGDMKGNVFTFSAHQNPKKEYRIKGEVRAIALSDVEDRVAVMNEKGEVSILDANFSLISSSKLSAGQKMVFMNNGNLLLGINYTTIRSIHTSNGKTIKDFRLPNKEKPYKLTKLNDNYLLVLSENSNLFFINVVEGNIELAGNHPLGKNFKWSSNPEVVASVSNSSIVNAKIAVPIPFASEWYDKIQKDKSLSERERNDAKNALAVALQYKAQKIITPFVLGKSITPSALEIKEAIYELNYATKLYRGDAELVEMVNVRRWFLQAYLIIVENNLKDFPLAISYLERILQVTPDVAYPYNGIALINQKLMKLEKTKETVAKAEEIKPTWTEPKNTMVNTYLKEENYKEALNKNEEIIKIIPNGIKGYYGKANIYVKMGYYQKAWELVKKMEEIQPNDPGVWEMKLEVLLALGQLKDALALVNQSSKLPKISEKGYAVQSRFWTKIYDRQTQTEDKLMLAEKTLLDGIDVYPTSPELKAQLGKLYTEYDFVFKKSSNEVNSLLDKALILDPFNATALRYKAQYAIQIENNVSSAKGYTVKYTQKRGKFSDLDVFLGYVAYAQQDLKTLESCTKASLLKNPYKLENYKLLWNTYVELNKEEELKELYLMGKDMLPDTPWFDYKYGLYFTGRKDYRKSASYIETALSISPDYNYAYVMKNPTVGIKKLYNYNAIKKKGAFYLVSNNTAQGLIDYAGRAVIPLEFVSVEVLKDGYTIGTTKEGKKQFTSPSGQLLGGQRYDLMERLECGLIKVQLNGKMGCIDAKSGKLVVPLKYDKITNGRWSGRSTACCRYNANDSDRSADFFDEAGRCVSCD
;
A
#
# COMPACT_ATOMS: atom_id res chain seq x y z
N MET A 1 -60.99 34.56 43.01
CA MET A 1 -61.97 33.45 42.99
C MET A 1 -62.58 33.37 41.60
N LYS A 2 -62.97 32.22 41.05
CA LYS A 2 -62.70 30.81 41.45
C LYS A 2 -62.89 29.88 40.22
N THR A 3 -62.20 28.75 40.26
CA THR A 3 -62.52 27.44 39.65
C THR A 3 -63.89 27.28 38.96
N TYR A 4 -63.91 26.78 37.70
CA TYR A 4 -64.55 25.50 37.29
C TYR A 4 -64.62 25.27 35.75
N PHE A 5 -63.52 25.47 34.99
CA PHE A 5 -63.49 25.10 33.55
C PHE A 5 -62.17 24.54 33.02
N LEU A 6 -61.28 24.09 33.91
CA LEU A 6 -60.16 23.21 33.57
C LEU A 6 -60.56 21.76 33.95
N TYR A 7 -59.95 20.76 33.31
CA TYR A 7 -60.15 19.30 33.55
C TYR A 7 -61.41 18.60 32.99
N LEU A 8 -61.67 18.64 31.67
CA LEU A 8 -62.48 17.56 31.04
C LEU A 8 -62.18 17.19 29.56
N LEU A 9 -61.18 17.79 28.90
CA LEU A 9 -60.84 17.47 27.49
C LEU A 9 -59.39 17.01 27.32
N LEU A 10 -59.09 15.90 28.00
CA LEU A 10 -57.90 15.10 27.81
C LEU A 10 -58.35 13.64 27.66
N PHE A 11 -58.58 13.14 26.42
CA PHE A 11 -58.48 11.72 26.04
C PHE A 11 -58.67 11.49 24.51
N LEU A 12 -57.53 11.36 23.82
CA LEU A 12 -57.22 10.52 22.65
C LEU A 12 -58.05 10.52 21.33
N LEU A 13 -57.43 11.13 20.30
CA LEU A 13 -57.13 10.54 18.95
C LEU A 13 -58.34 10.21 18.00
N PRO A 14 -58.12 9.67 16.76
CA PRO A 14 -57.85 10.50 15.57
C PRO A 14 -58.76 10.17 14.35
N SER A 15 -58.76 10.88 13.22
CA SER A 15 -57.71 10.81 12.17
C SER A 15 -58.19 11.46 10.84
N PHE A 16 -57.30 11.45 9.83
CA PHE A 16 -57.43 11.95 8.44
C PHE A 16 -57.30 13.47 8.18
N SER A 17 -56.36 13.78 7.28
CA SER A 17 -56.23 15.02 6.51
C SER A 17 -55.44 14.67 5.25
N LEU A 18 -55.79 15.25 4.09
CA LEU A 18 -55.16 14.91 2.81
C LEU A 18 -53.85 15.69 2.55
N LEU A 19 -53.09 15.23 1.55
CA LEU A 19 -51.84 15.83 1.11
C LEU A 19 -52.05 17.23 0.51
N SER A 20 -51.13 18.15 0.83
CA SER A 20 -50.58 19.08 -0.15
C SER A 20 -49.17 18.61 -0.57
N GLN A 21 -48.73 18.94 -1.78
CA GLN A 21 -47.38 18.64 -2.23
C GLN A 21 -46.40 19.64 -1.61
N ASP A 22 -45.35 19.15 -0.97
CA ASP A 22 -44.29 19.97 -0.38
C ASP A 22 -43.07 19.99 -1.31
N THR A 23 -42.60 21.18 -1.68
CA THR A 23 -41.48 21.38 -2.62
C THR A 23 -40.20 21.69 -1.86
N SER A 24 -39.68 20.71 -1.13
CA SER A 24 -38.47 20.83 -0.31
C SER A 24 -37.19 20.39 -1.05
N SER A 25 -36.16 21.24 -0.93
CA SER A 25 -34.74 21.01 -1.25
C SER A 25 -34.37 20.18 -2.49
N ARG A 26 -34.30 20.84 -3.66
CA ARG A 26 -33.52 20.38 -4.83
C ARG A 26 -32.26 21.24 -5.03
N GLY A 27 -31.12 20.76 -4.53
CA GLY A 27 -29.87 21.51 -4.64
C GLY A 27 -28.62 20.81 -4.13
N LEU A 28 -27.50 21.49 -4.35
CA LEU A 28 -26.15 21.14 -3.93
C LEU A 28 -25.91 21.83 -2.57
N VAL A 29 -25.97 21.08 -1.46
CA VAL A 29 -26.18 21.64 -0.09
C VAL A 29 -24.94 21.48 0.81
N LEU A 30 -24.11 22.52 0.83
CA LEU A 30 -22.93 22.61 1.71
C LEU A 30 -23.27 23.27 3.07
N GLN A 31 -23.79 22.45 4.00
CA GLN A 31 -24.07 22.72 5.42
C GLN A 31 -25.19 23.75 5.76
N GLU A 32 -25.94 23.46 6.84
CA GLU A 32 -27.03 24.31 7.37
C GLU A 32 -26.50 25.48 8.21
N GLY A 33 -25.98 26.51 7.55
CA GLY A 33 -25.84 27.84 8.14
C GLY A 33 -27.14 28.64 8.00
N LYS A 34 -27.67 29.20 9.10
CA LYS A 34 -28.84 30.11 9.02
C LYS A 34 -28.47 31.41 8.30
N ASN A 35 -29.22 31.73 7.25
CA ASN A 35 -29.23 33.01 6.52
C ASN A 35 -27.91 33.42 5.80
N SER A 36 -27.53 32.67 4.77
CA SER A 36 -26.92 33.27 3.56
C SER A 36 -27.45 32.57 2.29
N GLN A 37 -27.71 33.34 1.23
CA GLN A 37 -28.22 32.82 -0.04
C GLN A 37 -27.04 32.39 -0.94
N ASN A 38 -26.36 31.31 -0.54
CA ASN A 38 -25.11 30.84 -1.16
C ASN A 38 -25.28 30.66 -2.67
N THR A 39 -24.45 31.32 -3.48
CA THR A 39 -24.52 31.24 -4.94
C THR A 39 -23.48 30.26 -5.47
N ILE A 40 -23.84 29.51 -6.52
CA ILE A 40 -22.90 28.66 -7.24
C ILE A 40 -22.63 29.29 -8.60
N LYS A 41 -21.36 29.42 -8.97
CA LYS A 41 -20.87 30.08 -10.19
C LYS A 41 -19.91 29.12 -10.90
N ALA A 42 -20.26 28.67 -12.10
CA ALA A 42 -19.56 27.58 -12.79
C ALA A 42 -18.90 28.06 -14.09
N LEU A 43 -17.61 27.76 -14.26
CA LEU A 43 -16.95 27.72 -15.56
C LEU A 43 -16.74 26.26 -15.96
N ILE A 44 -17.15 25.93 -17.18
CA ILE A 44 -17.18 24.58 -17.72
C ILE A 44 -16.53 24.64 -19.09
N VAL A 45 -15.42 23.91 -19.26
CA VAL A 45 -14.57 23.96 -20.45
C VAL A 45 -14.45 22.56 -21.05
N GLY A 46 -14.63 22.43 -22.36
CA GLY A 46 -14.52 21.15 -23.07
C GLY A 46 -13.86 21.31 -24.43
N VAL A 47 -12.64 20.82 -24.59
CA VAL A 47 -11.85 21.01 -25.82
C VAL A 47 -11.63 19.66 -26.51
N SER A 48 -12.48 19.36 -27.49
CA SER A 48 -12.28 18.21 -28.40
C SER A 48 -11.40 18.60 -29.58
N ARG A 49 -11.65 19.78 -30.17
CA ARG A 49 -10.93 20.34 -31.32
C ARG A 49 -9.92 21.40 -30.88
N TYR A 50 -8.72 21.30 -31.43
CA TYR A 50 -7.56 22.16 -31.22
C TYR A 50 -7.08 22.67 -32.59
N GLU A 51 -6.96 23.99 -32.76
CA GLU A 51 -6.76 24.65 -34.07
C GLU A 51 -5.48 24.20 -34.78
N ASN A 52 -4.37 24.09 -34.02
CA ASN A 52 -3.04 23.84 -34.57
C ASN A 52 -2.53 22.41 -34.30
N TYR A 53 -3.43 21.44 -34.05
CA TYR A 53 -3.09 20.05 -33.77
C TYR A 53 -3.42 19.14 -34.97
N PRO A 54 -2.61 18.11 -35.25
CA PRO A 54 -2.92 17.14 -36.30
C PRO A 54 -4.10 16.24 -35.88
N GLU A 55 -4.81 15.67 -36.86
CA GLU A 55 -6.08 14.94 -36.67
C GLU A 55 -5.99 13.82 -35.62
N GLN A 56 -4.88 13.07 -35.58
CA GLN A 56 -4.66 11.99 -34.61
C GLN A 56 -4.47 12.45 -33.15
N SER A 57 -4.29 13.76 -32.92
CA SER A 57 -4.12 14.38 -31.60
C SER A 57 -5.37 15.12 -31.12
N GLN A 58 -6.46 15.11 -31.89
CA GLN A 58 -7.76 15.64 -31.50
C GLN A 58 -8.48 14.67 -30.54
N LEU A 59 -9.33 15.20 -29.65
CA LEU A 59 -10.22 14.39 -28.80
C LEU A 59 -11.62 14.31 -29.42
N ARG A 60 -12.47 13.42 -28.91
CA ARG A 60 -13.78 13.08 -29.50
C ARG A 60 -14.96 13.49 -28.64
N TYR A 61 -14.80 13.55 -27.32
CA TYR A 61 -15.93 13.67 -26.39
C TYR A 61 -15.72 14.70 -25.27
N ALA A 62 -14.59 15.41 -25.20
CA ALA A 62 -14.30 16.40 -24.15
C ALA A 62 -15.27 17.61 -24.17
N ASP A 63 -15.78 17.98 -25.34
CA ASP A 63 -16.87 18.95 -25.50
C ASP A 63 -18.23 18.40 -25.07
N ASN A 64 -18.56 17.17 -25.47
CA ASN A 64 -19.78 16.45 -25.05
C ASN A 64 -19.84 16.26 -23.53
N ASP A 65 -18.69 16.02 -22.90
CA ASP A 65 -18.50 15.94 -21.44
C ASP A 65 -18.82 17.27 -20.73
N ALA A 66 -18.28 18.38 -21.24
CA ALA A 66 -18.56 19.72 -20.74
C ALA A 66 -20.05 20.10 -20.92
N GLU A 67 -20.64 19.77 -22.08
CA GLU A 67 -22.06 19.95 -22.33
C GLU A 67 -22.94 19.13 -21.37
N ALA A 68 -22.62 17.85 -21.13
CA ALA A 68 -23.35 17.00 -20.20
C ALA A 68 -23.28 17.50 -18.75
N PHE A 69 -22.13 18.00 -18.28
CA PHE A 69 -22.04 18.59 -16.95
C PHE A 69 -22.78 19.93 -16.84
N ALA A 70 -22.69 20.81 -17.85
CA ALA A 70 -23.47 22.04 -17.89
C ALA A 70 -24.98 21.76 -17.87
N LYS A 71 -25.42 20.77 -18.65
CA LYS A 71 -26.82 20.30 -18.73
C LYS A 71 -27.29 19.68 -17.41
N PHE A 72 -26.45 18.88 -16.76
CA PHE A 72 -26.72 18.32 -15.43
C PHE A 72 -26.99 19.44 -14.41
N LEU A 73 -26.11 20.44 -14.32
CA LEU A 73 -26.30 21.58 -13.40
C LEU A 73 -27.62 22.32 -13.70
N ARG A 74 -27.86 22.68 -14.97
CA ARG A 74 -29.10 23.35 -15.42
C ARG A 74 -30.39 22.62 -15.05
N GLN A 75 -30.39 21.29 -15.11
CA GLN A 75 -31.60 20.47 -14.93
C GLN A 75 -31.79 19.99 -13.48
N HIS A 76 -30.72 19.82 -12.70
CA HIS A 76 -30.76 19.11 -11.41
C HIS A 76 -30.25 19.94 -10.21
N THR A 77 -29.91 21.21 -10.42
CA THR A 77 -29.52 22.14 -9.34
C THR A 77 -30.26 23.46 -9.46
N SER A 78 -30.44 24.19 -8.34
CA SER A 78 -31.09 25.50 -8.33
C SER A 78 -30.16 26.65 -8.80
N ILE A 79 -29.25 26.38 -9.74
CA ILE A 79 -28.29 27.36 -10.27
C ILE A 79 -28.94 28.15 -11.41
N LYS A 80 -28.86 29.48 -11.34
CA LYS A 80 -29.31 30.35 -12.43
C LYS A 80 -28.42 30.19 -13.67
N GLU A 81 -29.03 30.18 -14.86
CA GLU A 81 -28.32 30.11 -16.15
C GLU A 81 -27.23 31.20 -16.28
N GLU A 82 -27.47 32.42 -15.78
CA GLU A 82 -26.50 33.52 -15.81
C GLU A 82 -25.16 33.18 -15.12
N ASN A 83 -25.16 32.24 -14.17
CA ASN A 83 -23.99 31.78 -13.42
C ASN A 83 -23.29 30.56 -14.02
N ILE A 84 -23.80 29.98 -15.11
CA ILE A 84 -23.18 28.83 -15.80
C ILE A 84 -22.54 29.33 -17.09
N LYS A 85 -21.20 29.31 -17.15
CA LYS A 85 -20.42 29.64 -18.35
C LYS A 85 -19.86 28.36 -18.95
N LEU A 86 -20.37 27.98 -20.12
CA LEU A 86 -19.86 26.87 -20.92
C LEU A 86 -19.02 27.43 -22.07
N LEU A 87 -17.82 26.88 -22.27
CA LEU A 87 -16.93 27.19 -23.39
C LEU A 87 -16.47 25.86 -24.00
N THR A 88 -16.77 25.60 -25.27
CA THR A 88 -16.32 24.38 -25.96
C THR A 88 -15.57 24.69 -27.24
N ASN A 89 -14.56 23.88 -27.55
CA ASN A 89 -13.79 23.93 -28.80
C ASN A 89 -13.33 25.36 -29.18
N GLU A 90 -13.76 25.90 -30.32
CA GLU A 90 -13.39 27.22 -30.85
C GLU A 90 -13.75 28.37 -29.89
N ASP A 91 -14.76 28.17 -29.03
CA ASP A 91 -15.17 29.13 -28.02
C ASP A 91 -14.30 29.09 -26.74
N ALA A 92 -13.35 28.15 -26.64
CA ALA A 92 -12.56 27.82 -25.46
C ALA A 92 -11.07 28.16 -25.58
N PHE A 93 -10.73 29.29 -26.23
CA PHE A 93 -9.35 29.79 -26.32
C PHE A 93 -8.83 30.38 -24.99
N SER A 94 -7.51 30.32 -24.78
CA SER A 94 -6.80 30.58 -23.51
C SER A 94 -7.19 31.90 -22.84
N GLY A 95 -7.19 32.99 -23.60
CA GLY A 95 -7.54 34.32 -23.12
C GLY A 95 -8.97 34.40 -22.58
N LYS A 96 -9.95 33.84 -23.31
CA LYS A 96 -11.37 33.85 -22.94
C LYS A 96 -11.66 32.96 -21.73
N VAL A 97 -11.04 31.77 -21.66
CA VAL A 97 -11.14 30.89 -20.48
C VAL A 97 -10.53 31.57 -19.24
N GLN A 98 -9.34 32.15 -19.34
CA GLN A 98 -8.68 32.82 -18.21
C GLN A 98 -9.41 34.10 -17.76
N HIS A 99 -9.97 34.88 -18.69
CA HIS A 99 -10.76 36.08 -18.38
C HIS A 99 -12.06 35.71 -17.66
N THR A 100 -12.81 34.74 -18.21
CA THR A 100 -14.08 34.28 -17.63
C THR A 100 -13.88 33.71 -16.23
N PHE A 101 -12.82 32.94 -16.00
CA PHE A 101 -12.53 32.42 -14.65
C PHE A 101 -12.10 33.51 -13.68
N LEU A 102 -11.27 34.47 -14.11
CA LEU A 102 -10.89 35.60 -13.27
C LEU A 102 -12.09 36.45 -12.87
N ASP A 103 -13.06 36.67 -13.75
CA ASP A 103 -14.26 37.44 -13.41
C ASP A 103 -15.20 36.67 -12.48
N ILE A 104 -15.30 35.35 -12.62
CA ILE A 104 -16.02 34.52 -11.64
C ILE A 104 -15.34 34.60 -10.26
N LEU A 105 -14.01 34.52 -10.18
CA LEU A 105 -13.27 34.63 -8.92
C LEU A 105 -13.36 36.02 -8.27
N LYS A 106 -13.29 37.11 -9.06
CA LYS A 106 -13.47 38.49 -8.57
C LYS A 106 -14.85 38.73 -7.97
N ASN A 107 -15.89 38.19 -8.62
CA ASN A 107 -17.29 38.40 -8.27
C ASN A 107 -17.87 37.26 -7.39
N ALA A 108 -17.02 36.40 -6.80
CA ALA A 108 -17.43 35.38 -5.86
C ALA A 108 -17.48 35.97 -4.43
N GLU A 109 -18.61 35.79 -3.75
CA GLU A 109 -18.88 36.32 -2.42
C GLU A 109 -18.71 35.24 -1.35
N LYS A 110 -18.64 35.64 -0.07
CA LYS A 110 -18.47 34.72 1.05
C LYS A 110 -19.54 33.61 1.06
N ASN A 111 -19.11 32.38 1.29
CA ASN A 111 -19.91 31.14 1.20
C ASN A 111 -20.34 30.71 -0.23
N ASP A 112 -19.94 31.40 -1.30
CA ASP A 112 -20.17 30.89 -2.67
C ASP A 112 -19.41 29.59 -2.94
N LEU A 113 -19.89 28.84 -3.94
CA LEU A 113 -19.16 27.74 -4.57
C LEU A 113 -18.82 28.10 -6.01
N VAL A 114 -17.54 28.33 -6.29
CA VAL A 114 -17.03 28.44 -7.66
C VAL A 114 -16.71 27.05 -8.18
N ILE A 115 -17.25 26.67 -9.34
CA ILE A 115 -16.90 25.42 -10.02
C ILE A 115 -15.98 25.73 -11.20
N LEU A 116 -14.86 25.04 -11.31
CA LEU A 116 -14.05 24.96 -12.52
C LEU A 116 -14.04 23.50 -12.99
N TYR A 117 -14.78 23.24 -14.05
CA TYR A 117 -14.74 21.98 -14.78
C TYR A 117 -13.95 22.16 -16.07
N PHE A 118 -13.04 21.23 -16.35
CA PHE A 118 -12.22 21.22 -17.56
C PHE A 118 -12.08 19.79 -18.09
N ALA A 119 -12.44 19.56 -19.35
CA ALA A 119 -12.14 18.34 -20.10
C ALA A 119 -11.32 18.68 -21.35
N GLY A 120 -10.27 17.90 -21.61
CA GLY A 120 -9.34 18.15 -22.71
C GLY A 120 -7.92 17.61 -22.43
N HIS A 121 -6.92 18.16 -23.11
CA HIS A 121 -5.51 17.83 -22.91
C HIS A 121 -4.87 18.59 -21.74
N GLY A 122 -3.85 17.98 -21.14
CA GLY A 122 -2.99 18.58 -20.12
C GLY A 122 -1.59 17.97 -20.16
N ASP A 123 -0.56 18.78 -20.00
CA ASP A 123 0.85 18.43 -20.28
C ASP A 123 1.86 19.17 -19.36
N VAL A 124 3.16 18.96 -19.57
CA VAL A 124 4.28 19.49 -18.77
C VAL A 124 5.38 20.08 -19.68
N ASP A 125 5.98 21.21 -19.30
CA ASP A 125 7.22 21.74 -19.91
C ASP A 125 8.49 21.11 -19.30
N ASN A 126 9.64 21.30 -19.96
CA ASN A 126 10.93 20.74 -19.51
C ASN A 126 11.38 21.21 -18.11
N ASP A 127 10.89 22.34 -17.61
CA ASP A 127 11.15 22.87 -16.26
C ASP A 127 10.29 22.20 -15.15
N GLY A 128 9.28 21.41 -15.54
CA GLY A 128 8.29 20.84 -14.63
C GLY A 128 7.05 21.72 -14.40
N SER A 129 6.90 22.83 -15.11
CA SER A 129 5.66 23.62 -15.15
C SER A 129 4.56 22.83 -15.86
N ALA A 130 3.33 22.96 -15.38
CA ALA A 130 2.21 22.09 -15.78
C ALA A 130 1.02 22.89 -16.29
N TYR A 131 0.34 22.36 -17.31
CA TYR A 131 -0.62 23.12 -18.11
C TYR A 131 -1.91 22.34 -18.40
N LEU A 132 -3.01 23.07 -18.55
CA LEU A 132 -4.20 22.63 -19.28
C LEU A 132 -4.20 23.31 -20.66
N ILE A 133 -4.46 22.55 -21.71
CA ILE A 133 -4.28 22.97 -23.11
C ILE A 133 -5.62 23.45 -23.69
N THR A 134 -5.68 24.67 -24.22
CA THR A 134 -6.89 25.23 -24.83
C THR A 134 -6.88 25.14 -26.36
N ASN A 135 -8.00 25.47 -27.00
CA ASN A 135 -8.19 25.29 -28.45
C ASN A 135 -7.14 26.02 -29.32
N ASP A 136 -6.67 27.17 -28.86
CA ASP A 136 -5.64 28.04 -29.44
C ASP A 136 -4.20 27.58 -29.16
N ALA A 137 -4.01 26.38 -28.61
CA ALA A 137 -2.68 25.79 -28.44
C ALA A 137 -1.98 25.56 -29.79
N VAL A 138 -0.70 25.90 -29.84
CA VAL A 138 0.21 25.50 -30.91
C VAL A 138 0.91 24.22 -30.48
N ALA A 139 0.80 23.14 -31.27
CA ALA A 139 1.54 21.91 -31.00
C ALA A 139 3.05 22.17 -31.18
N PRO A 140 3.90 21.86 -30.17
CA PRO A 140 5.34 22.03 -30.33
C PRO A 140 5.92 21.09 -31.39
N GLU A 141 6.86 21.58 -32.19
CA GLU A 141 7.68 20.74 -33.08
C GLU A 141 8.54 19.75 -32.27
N GLU A 142 9.00 18.66 -32.87
CA GLU A 142 9.72 17.57 -32.17
C GLU A 142 11.01 18.07 -31.46
N GLY A 143 10.89 18.37 -30.17
CA GLY A 143 11.99 18.83 -29.30
C GLY A 143 11.84 20.28 -28.79
N GLY A 144 10.87 21.05 -29.27
CA GLY A 144 10.48 22.33 -28.67
C GLY A 144 9.56 22.14 -27.47
N HIS A 145 9.79 22.87 -26.38
CA HIS A 145 9.03 22.75 -25.13
C HIS A 145 8.93 24.09 -24.38
N GLU A 146 8.05 24.98 -24.87
CA GLU A 146 7.69 26.24 -24.22
C GLU A 146 6.19 26.53 -24.39
N TRP A 147 5.32 25.92 -23.56
CA TRP A 147 3.88 26.26 -23.52
C TRP A 147 3.62 27.70 -23.02
N GLY A 148 4.65 28.41 -22.55
CA GLY A 148 4.58 29.75 -21.98
C GLY A 148 4.23 30.89 -22.94
N ILE A 149 4.21 30.67 -24.26
CA ILE A 149 4.00 31.72 -25.29
C ILE A 149 2.52 32.00 -25.57
N GLY A 150 1.64 31.00 -25.44
CA GLY A 150 0.19 31.14 -25.67
C GLY A 150 -0.56 29.82 -25.68
N GLY A 151 -1.90 29.87 -25.70
CA GLY A 151 -2.73 28.68 -25.91
C GLY A 151 -2.82 27.66 -24.77
N ALA A 152 -2.38 28.02 -23.56
CA ALA A 152 -2.40 27.13 -22.40
C ALA A 152 -2.71 27.87 -21.08
N ILE A 153 -3.11 27.11 -20.05
CA ILE A 153 -3.41 27.58 -18.70
C ILE A 153 -2.43 26.94 -17.71
N GLU A 154 -1.42 27.70 -17.29
CA GLU A 154 -0.42 27.29 -16.31
C GLU A 154 -1.06 27.03 -14.92
N ILE A 155 -0.94 25.81 -14.41
CA ILE A 155 -1.50 25.37 -13.13
C ILE A 155 -0.94 26.15 -11.94
N PRO A 156 0.37 26.44 -11.82
CA PRO A 156 0.88 27.40 -10.82
C PRO A 156 0.23 28.79 -10.85
N ARG A 157 0.00 29.42 -12.02
CA ARG A 157 -0.75 30.69 -12.11
C ARG A 157 -2.21 30.52 -11.68
N LEU A 158 -2.86 29.41 -12.05
CA LEU A 158 -4.23 29.09 -11.65
C LEU A 158 -4.34 28.92 -10.12
N GLN A 159 -3.40 28.18 -9.51
CA GLN A 159 -3.25 28.03 -8.06
C GLN A 159 -3.14 29.40 -7.37
N ASN A 160 -2.25 30.26 -7.84
CA ASN A 160 -2.02 31.57 -7.23
C ASN A 160 -3.24 32.49 -7.33
N LYS A 161 -3.97 32.47 -8.46
CA LYS A 161 -5.26 33.17 -8.61
C LYS A 161 -6.30 32.65 -7.62
N ILE A 162 -6.49 31.34 -7.52
CA ILE A 162 -7.47 30.72 -6.61
C ILE A 162 -7.13 31.04 -5.15
N LEU A 163 -5.89 30.79 -4.73
CA LEU A 163 -5.46 31.02 -3.34
C LEU A 163 -5.58 32.48 -2.90
N LYS A 164 -5.40 33.43 -3.81
CA LYS A 164 -5.67 34.84 -3.52
C LYS A 164 -7.16 35.07 -3.26
N TYR A 165 -8.01 34.82 -4.26
CA TYR A 165 -9.42 35.20 -4.16
C TYR A 165 -10.19 34.40 -3.09
N THR A 166 -9.84 33.14 -2.82
CA THR A 166 -10.46 32.40 -1.70
C THR A 166 -10.01 32.89 -0.33
N ALA A 167 -8.83 33.51 -0.21
CA ALA A 167 -8.39 34.16 1.03
C ALA A 167 -8.98 35.57 1.19
N ASP A 168 -9.11 36.33 0.11
CA ASP A 168 -9.71 37.67 0.12
C ASP A 168 -11.22 37.65 0.45
N ASN A 169 -11.97 36.69 -0.11
CA ASN A 169 -13.45 36.69 -0.07
C ASN A 169 -14.10 35.49 0.68
N ASP A 170 -13.33 34.49 1.13
CA ASP A 170 -13.81 33.31 1.89
C ASP A 170 -14.97 32.52 1.22
N PHE A 171 -14.73 32.12 -0.03
CA PHE A 171 -15.56 31.18 -0.80
C PHE A 171 -14.83 29.85 -1.06
N LYS A 172 -15.54 28.86 -1.59
CA LYS A 172 -15.00 27.53 -1.92
C LYS A 172 -14.87 27.32 -3.42
N VAL A 173 -13.90 26.49 -3.84
CA VAL A 173 -13.72 26.09 -5.26
C VAL A 173 -13.84 24.57 -5.41
N LEU A 174 -14.69 24.10 -6.33
CA LEU A 174 -14.72 22.73 -6.82
C LEU A 174 -13.99 22.66 -8.17
N LEU A 175 -12.81 22.04 -8.17
CA LEU A 175 -11.98 21.81 -9.35
C LEU A 175 -12.19 20.38 -9.86
N VAL A 176 -12.53 20.24 -11.14
CA VAL A 176 -12.79 18.96 -11.81
C VAL A 176 -12.03 18.96 -13.13
N THR A 177 -11.09 18.03 -13.30
CA THR A 177 -10.25 17.96 -14.51
C THR A 177 -10.25 16.56 -15.13
N ASP A 178 -10.97 16.38 -16.24
CA ASP A 178 -10.80 15.23 -17.15
C ASP A 178 -9.75 15.57 -18.21
N ALA A 179 -8.51 15.75 -17.73
CA ALA A 179 -7.39 16.16 -18.55
C ALA A 179 -6.07 15.60 -18.00
N CYS A 180 -5.59 14.51 -18.62
CA CYS A 180 -4.35 13.84 -18.28
C CYS A 180 -3.69 13.22 -19.53
N ARG A 181 -2.66 13.92 -20.03
CA ARG A 181 -1.71 13.55 -21.09
C ARG A 181 -2.28 13.19 -22.46
N SER A 182 -2.08 14.09 -23.43
CA SER A 182 -2.28 13.82 -24.86
C SER A 182 -1.28 12.78 -25.37
N GLY A 183 -1.73 11.91 -26.28
CA GLY A 183 -1.03 10.66 -26.63
C GLY A 183 0.13 10.74 -27.62
N HIS A 184 0.98 11.79 -27.65
CA HIS A 184 2.24 11.72 -28.39
C HIS A 184 3.44 12.62 -27.97
N ILE A 185 3.33 13.44 -26.92
CA ILE A 185 4.39 14.41 -26.57
C ILE A 185 5.16 13.96 -25.31
N THR A 186 6.46 14.30 -25.29
CA THR A 186 7.54 13.94 -24.33
C THR A 186 7.89 12.44 -24.12
N LYS A 187 9.20 12.17 -23.98
CA LYS A 187 9.82 10.89 -23.58
C LYS A 187 10.82 11.10 -22.43
N THR A 188 10.42 11.82 -21.39
CA THR A 188 11.28 12.19 -20.25
C THR A 188 10.64 11.75 -18.92
N ASP A 189 11.46 11.26 -17.98
CA ASP A 189 11.00 10.54 -16.78
C ASP A 189 10.30 11.41 -15.70
N ASN A 190 10.04 12.69 -15.98
CA ASN A 190 9.43 13.65 -15.04
C ASN A 190 7.89 13.63 -15.05
N THR A 191 7.31 12.49 -15.43
CA THR A 191 5.92 12.23 -15.88
C THR A 191 4.79 12.53 -14.89
N ASN A 192 5.08 13.07 -13.71
CA ASN A 192 4.12 13.24 -12.61
C ASN A 192 3.76 14.70 -12.30
N ALA A 193 4.37 15.68 -12.97
CA ALA A 193 4.29 17.08 -12.58
C ALA A 193 2.87 17.66 -12.59
N THR A 194 2.05 17.45 -13.62
CA THR A 194 0.67 18.01 -13.71
C THR A 194 -0.23 17.48 -12.60
N ILE A 195 -0.22 16.18 -12.37
CA ILE A 195 -1.02 15.55 -11.31
C ILE A 195 -0.50 15.98 -9.93
N ASN A 196 0.82 16.05 -9.73
CA ASN A 196 1.40 16.57 -8.49
C ASN A 196 1.03 18.05 -8.25
N ALA A 197 1.00 18.89 -9.29
CA ALA A 197 0.65 20.31 -9.19
C ALA A 197 -0.85 20.50 -8.88
N LEU A 198 -1.73 19.81 -9.59
CA LEU A 198 -3.17 19.77 -9.32
C LEU A 198 -3.46 19.22 -7.91
N MET A 199 -2.73 18.20 -7.46
CA MET A 199 -2.94 17.56 -6.14
C MET A 199 -2.20 18.23 -4.97
N LYS A 200 -1.55 19.40 -5.17
CA LYS A 200 -1.11 20.26 -4.04
C LYS A 200 -2.31 20.68 -3.19
N ASP A 201 -2.10 20.90 -1.89
CA ASP A 201 -3.13 21.48 -1.02
C ASP A 201 -3.36 22.95 -1.41
N TRP A 202 -4.57 23.28 -1.86
CA TRP A 202 -5.02 24.66 -2.05
C TRP A 202 -6.18 24.90 -1.07
N ASN A 203 -6.11 25.96 -0.25
CA ASN A 203 -7.13 26.24 0.76
C ASN A 203 -8.52 26.48 0.13
N ASN A 204 -9.56 26.07 0.86
CA ASN A 204 -10.96 26.12 0.43
C ASN A 204 -11.25 25.42 -0.92
N THR A 205 -10.48 24.38 -1.29
CA THR A 205 -10.73 23.61 -2.54
C THR A 205 -11.16 22.16 -2.32
N TYR A 206 -12.11 21.72 -3.16
CA TYR A 206 -12.40 20.33 -3.48
C TYR A 206 -11.80 20.05 -4.87
N LYS A 207 -11.23 18.86 -5.06
CA LYS A 207 -10.55 18.49 -6.31
C LYS A 207 -10.89 17.06 -6.73
N TYR A 208 -11.13 16.88 -8.02
CA TYR A 208 -11.21 15.59 -8.70
C TYR A 208 -10.37 15.64 -9.98
N VAL A 209 -9.38 14.75 -10.09
CA VAL A 209 -8.45 14.63 -11.22
C VAL A 209 -8.63 13.24 -11.83
N SER A 210 -8.73 13.16 -13.15
CA SER A 210 -9.14 11.95 -13.85
C SER A 210 -8.17 10.78 -13.78
N CYS A 211 -6.88 11.01 -13.54
CA CYS A 211 -5.84 9.98 -13.51
C CYS A 211 -4.89 10.11 -12.31
N GLY A 212 -4.15 9.04 -12.02
CA GLY A 212 -2.98 9.05 -11.16
C GLY A 212 -1.66 9.08 -11.95
N PRO A 213 -0.51 9.07 -11.24
CA PRO A 213 0.83 8.94 -11.82
C PRO A 213 0.93 7.93 -12.98
N ASN A 214 1.57 8.33 -14.09
CA ASN A 214 1.80 7.51 -15.29
C ASN A 214 0.54 6.97 -16.02
N GLN A 215 -0.61 7.65 -15.96
CA GLN A 215 -1.87 7.21 -16.58
C GLN A 215 -2.44 8.23 -17.57
N LEU A 216 -3.36 7.79 -18.44
CA LEU A 216 -4.02 8.59 -19.48
C LEU A 216 -5.54 8.62 -19.24
N SER A 217 -6.22 9.74 -19.52
CA SER A 217 -7.69 9.76 -19.57
C SER A 217 -8.18 8.84 -20.68
N GLN A 218 -9.33 8.19 -20.49
CA GLN A 218 -9.97 7.32 -21.48
C GLN A 218 -11.30 7.93 -21.91
N GLU A 219 -11.55 8.02 -23.21
CA GLU A 219 -12.82 8.50 -23.79
C GLU A 219 -13.41 7.46 -24.77
N GLY A 220 -14.72 7.43 -24.96
CA GLY A 220 -15.37 6.41 -25.79
C GLY A 220 -16.89 6.37 -25.77
N SER A 221 -17.48 5.81 -26.83
CA SER A 221 -18.94 5.71 -27.00
C SER A 221 -19.61 4.74 -26.03
N GLN A 222 -18.86 3.83 -25.40
CA GLN A 222 -19.37 2.95 -24.34
C GLN A 222 -19.81 3.72 -23.08
N TRP A 223 -19.30 4.92 -22.87
CA TRP A 223 -19.68 5.78 -21.75
C TRP A 223 -20.81 6.70 -22.20
N GLY A 224 -22.05 6.31 -21.89
CA GLY A 224 -23.27 7.10 -22.13
C GLY A 224 -23.63 7.42 -23.59
N GLY A 225 -22.89 6.86 -24.56
CA GLY A 225 -23.00 7.17 -25.99
C GLY A 225 -21.81 7.96 -26.55
N GLY A 226 -20.96 8.55 -25.70
CA GLY A 226 -19.82 9.35 -26.11
C GLY A 226 -19.33 10.29 -25.01
N HIS A 227 -18.53 9.77 -24.08
CA HIS A 227 -18.00 10.53 -22.93
C HIS A 227 -16.60 10.11 -22.52
N GLY A 228 -15.93 10.93 -21.72
CA GLY A 228 -14.81 10.55 -20.87
C GLY A 228 -15.25 9.60 -19.76
N ALA A 229 -14.45 8.57 -19.49
CA ALA A 229 -14.74 7.56 -18.47
C ALA A 229 -14.91 8.17 -17.07
N PHE A 230 -14.09 9.17 -16.75
CA PHE A 230 -14.17 9.89 -15.48
C PHE A 230 -15.40 10.79 -15.42
N THR A 231 -15.67 11.60 -16.45
CA THR A 231 -16.88 12.45 -16.52
C THR A 231 -18.16 11.63 -16.38
N TYR A 232 -18.28 10.52 -17.09
CA TYR A 232 -19.45 9.63 -17.04
C TYR A 232 -19.78 9.16 -15.61
N TYR A 233 -18.77 8.71 -14.86
CA TYR A 233 -18.97 8.30 -13.47
C TYR A 233 -19.02 9.48 -12.48
N PHE A 234 -18.40 10.62 -12.77
CA PHE A 234 -18.58 11.85 -11.99
C PHE A 234 -20.06 12.29 -11.99
N LEU A 235 -20.70 12.27 -13.17
CA LEU A 235 -22.12 12.55 -13.31
C LEU A 235 -23.01 11.51 -12.61
N ARG A 236 -22.85 10.19 -12.88
CA ARG A 236 -23.66 9.14 -12.22
C ARG A 236 -23.48 9.13 -10.70
N GLY A 237 -22.30 9.47 -10.19
CA GLY A 237 -22.02 9.63 -8.77
C GLY A 237 -22.82 10.79 -8.15
N LEU A 238 -22.79 11.98 -8.76
CA LEU A 238 -23.58 13.15 -8.35
C LEU A 238 -25.10 12.91 -8.45
N MET A 239 -25.54 12.11 -9.43
CA MET A 239 -26.94 11.70 -9.60
C MET A 239 -27.45 10.72 -8.51
N GLY A 240 -26.58 10.29 -7.60
CA GLY A 240 -26.94 9.54 -6.40
C GLY A 240 -26.30 8.15 -6.28
N GLU A 241 -25.61 7.63 -7.30
CA GLU A 241 -24.97 6.31 -7.18
C GLU A 241 -23.78 6.30 -6.20
N ALA A 242 -23.26 7.47 -5.81
CA ALA A 242 -22.20 7.57 -4.82
C ALA A 242 -22.70 7.46 -3.36
N ASP A 243 -24.02 7.56 -3.08
CA ASP A 243 -24.56 7.38 -1.73
C ASP A 243 -24.44 5.90 -1.31
N GLN A 244 -23.37 5.61 -0.57
CA GLN A 244 -23.11 4.27 -0.02
C GLN A 244 -23.64 4.13 1.41
N SER A 245 -24.00 5.24 2.04
CA SER A 245 -24.55 5.29 3.40
C SER A 245 -26.06 5.05 3.46
N GLY A 246 -26.79 5.41 2.39
CA GLY A 246 -28.24 5.46 2.33
C GLY A 246 -28.86 6.69 3.02
N ASP A 247 -28.06 7.71 3.36
CA ASP A 247 -28.53 8.91 4.08
C ASP A 247 -29.11 10.01 3.16
N LYS A 248 -29.18 9.73 1.85
CA LYS A 248 -29.63 10.62 0.77
C LYS A 248 -28.74 11.84 0.54
N LYS A 249 -27.45 11.75 0.90
CA LYS A 249 -26.43 12.76 0.60
C LYS A 249 -25.27 12.12 -0.16
N ILE A 250 -24.49 12.99 -0.82
CA ILE A 250 -23.28 12.63 -1.54
C ILE A 250 -22.13 13.38 -0.90
N LEU A 251 -21.37 12.72 -0.03
CA LEU A 251 -20.19 13.31 0.57
C LEU A 251 -19.04 13.39 -0.45
N HIS A 252 -18.18 14.41 -0.34
CA HIS A 252 -16.98 14.56 -1.17
C HIS A 252 -16.10 13.29 -1.18
N GLY A 253 -16.00 12.63 -0.03
CA GLY A 253 -15.29 11.35 0.13
C GLY A 253 -15.97 10.17 -0.53
N GLU A 254 -17.29 10.07 -0.44
CA GLU A 254 -18.07 9.01 -1.09
C GLU A 254 -18.01 9.12 -2.61
N LEU A 255 -18.19 10.33 -3.15
CA LEU A 255 -18.06 10.61 -4.57
C LEU A 255 -16.65 10.28 -5.08
N GLY A 256 -15.61 10.63 -4.30
CA GLY A 256 -14.22 10.29 -4.62
C GLY A 256 -13.95 8.80 -4.66
N LEU A 257 -14.43 8.05 -3.66
CA LEU A 257 -14.32 6.59 -3.61
C LEU A 257 -15.15 5.92 -4.70
N TYR A 258 -16.36 6.42 -4.99
CA TYR A 258 -17.21 5.94 -6.07
C TYR A 258 -16.52 6.10 -7.43
N ILE A 259 -16.10 7.32 -7.79
CA ILE A 259 -15.46 7.60 -9.08
C ILE A 259 -14.15 6.81 -9.19
N SER A 260 -13.28 6.88 -8.18
CA SER A 260 -12.00 6.17 -8.22
C SER A 260 -12.21 4.65 -8.36
N SER A 261 -13.18 4.06 -7.65
CA SER A 261 -13.53 2.63 -7.78
C SER A 261 -14.12 2.28 -9.15
N LYS A 262 -15.12 3.05 -9.63
CA LYS A 262 -15.85 2.77 -10.87
C LYS A 262 -14.96 2.95 -12.10
N VAL A 263 -14.29 4.09 -12.23
CA VAL A 263 -13.38 4.37 -13.36
C VAL A 263 -12.19 3.41 -13.35
N SER A 264 -11.60 3.11 -12.19
CA SER A 264 -10.51 2.12 -12.13
C SER A 264 -10.98 0.72 -12.53
N THR A 265 -12.19 0.32 -12.15
CA THR A 265 -12.75 -0.98 -12.55
C THR A 265 -13.04 -1.02 -14.05
N ASP A 266 -13.67 0.03 -14.58
CA ASP A 266 -14.21 0.08 -15.94
C ASP A 266 -13.19 0.47 -17.02
N THR A 267 -12.05 1.04 -16.61
CA THR A 267 -10.86 1.25 -17.47
C THR A 267 -9.77 0.21 -17.23
N GLU A 268 -10.04 -0.87 -16.48
CA GLU A 268 -9.08 -1.93 -16.15
C GLU A 268 -7.79 -1.41 -15.45
N PHE A 269 -7.92 -0.39 -14.61
CA PHE A 269 -6.82 0.34 -13.97
C PHE A 269 -5.85 1.04 -14.95
N LYS A 270 -6.26 1.28 -16.21
CA LYS A 270 -5.57 2.24 -17.11
C LYS A 270 -5.66 3.67 -16.56
N GLN A 271 -6.75 3.98 -15.87
CA GLN A 271 -7.08 5.29 -15.32
C GLN A 271 -7.59 5.13 -13.88
N VAL A 272 -6.91 5.73 -12.90
CA VAL A 272 -7.24 5.67 -11.48
C VAL A 272 -7.42 7.11 -10.96
N PRO A 273 -8.66 7.64 -10.95
CA PRO A 273 -8.93 9.00 -10.52
C PRO A 273 -8.47 9.30 -9.10
N GLN A 274 -7.96 10.51 -8.92
CA GLN A 274 -7.49 11.05 -7.64
C GLN A 274 -8.44 12.16 -7.18
N TYR A 275 -8.62 12.30 -5.86
CA TYR A 275 -9.47 13.35 -5.30
C TYR A 275 -8.90 13.91 -4.01
N LYS A 276 -9.22 15.17 -3.70
CA LYS A 276 -8.65 15.89 -2.55
C LYS A 276 -9.61 16.95 -2.01
N GLY A 277 -9.64 17.13 -0.69
CA GLY A 277 -10.60 18.00 0.01
C GLY A 277 -11.06 17.40 1.33
N ASN A 278 -12.09 17.98 1.94
CA ASN A 278 -12.71 17.46 3.15
C ASN A 278 -13.71 16.35 2.80
N SER A 279 -13.36 15.09 3.11
CA SER A 279 -14.16 13.90 2.81
C SER A 279 -15.59 13.91 3.37
N SER A 280 -15.86 14.69 4.42
CA SER A 280 -17.14 14.72 5.13
C SER A 280 -18.03 15.91 4.79
N ASP A 281 -17.65 16.76 3.82
CA ASP A 281 -18.55 17.80 3.32
C ASP A 281 -19.56 17.20 2.33
N VAL A 282 -20.84 17.51 2.55
CA VAL A 282 -21.94 17.17 1.63
C VAL A 282 -21.81 18.02 0.39
N LEU A 283 -21.62 17.39 -0.77
CA LEU A 283 -21.72 18.07 -2.06
C LEU A 283 -23.19 18.16 -2.47
N MET A 284 -23.88 17.03 -2.61
CA MET A 284 -25.22 16.99 -3.19
C MET A 284 -26.23 16.23 -2.31
N GLN A 285 -27.51 16.60 -2.39
CA GLN A 285 -28.62 15.78 -1.89
C GLN A 285 -29.19 14.92 -3.02
N VAL A 286 -29.60 13.71 -2.70
CA VAL A 286 -30.10 12.72 -3.66
C VAL A 286 -31.59 12.93 -3.93
N ASP A 287 -31.94 13.32 -5.16
CA ASP A 287 -33.32 13.20 -5.63
C ASP A 287 -33.61 11.73 -5.98
N GLU A 288 -34.46 11.09 -5.19
CA GLU A 288 -34.78 9.65 -5.35
C GLU A 288 -35.33 9.31 -6.73
N LYS A 289 -36.07 10.23 -7.38
CA LYS A 289 -36.59 10.01 -8.74
C LYS A 289 -35.49 10.08 -9.78
N MET A 290 -34.49 10.94 -9.58
CA MET A 290 -33.30 10.98 -10.44
C MET A 290 -32.46 9.71 -10.27
N LEU A 291 -32.23 9.29 -9.02
CA LEU A 291 -31.49 8.08 -8.72
C LEU A 291 -32.19 6.82 -9.27
N ASP A 292 -33.52 6.73 -9.18
CA ASP A 292 -34.29 5.64 -9.78
C ASP A 292 -34.23 5.66 -11.31
N LEU A 293 -34.26 6.83 -11.96
CA LEU A 293 -34.12 6.95 -13.41
C LEU A 293 -32.74 6.50 -13.90
N VAL A 294 -31.67 6.82 -13.15
CA VAL A 294 -30.29 6.42 -13.45
C VAL A 294 -30.05 4.94 -13.14
N LYS A 295 -30.60 4.41 -12.03
CA LYS A 295 -30.59 2.96 -11.72
C LYS A 295 -31.33 2.10 -12.76
N GLN A 296 -32.25 2.69 -13.52
CA GLN A 296 -33.00 2.01 -14.58
C GLN A 296 -32.36 2.18 -15.98
N ASP A 297 -31.24 2.92 -16.09
CA ASP A 297 -30.66 3.40 -17.36
C ASP A 297 -31.67 4.10 -18.29
N ASN A 298 -32.75 4.66 -17.71
CA ASN A 298 -33.81 5.42 -18.40
C ASN A 298 -33.45 6.91 -18.57
N TYR A 299 -32.23 7.30 -18.18
CA TYR A 299 -31.70 8.65 -18.29
C TYR A 299 -30.53 8.69 -19.29
N ASN A 300 -30.77 9.28 -20.46
CA ASN A 300 -29.74 9.47 -21.49
C ASN A 300 -28.97 10.78 -21.20
N LEU A 301 -27.65 10.68 -20.96
CA LEU A 301 -26.78 11.81 -20.60
C LEU A 301 -26.66 12.86 -21.72
N LEU A 302 -26.56 12.42 -22.97
CA LEU A 302 -26.47 13.29 -24.15
C LEU A 302 -27.81 14.04 -24.36
N SER A 303 -28.94 13.34 -24.38
CA SER A 303 -30.24 13.98 -24.65
C SER A 303 -30.82 14.69 -23.42
N GLY A 304 -30.48 14.29 -22.19
CA GLY A 304 -31.00 14.83 -20.93
C GLY A 304 -32.51 14.73 -20.80
N SER A 305 -33.07 13.60 -21.25
CA SER A 305 -34.52 13.36 -21.34
C SER A 305 -34.92 11.97 -20.82
N VAL A 306 -36.07 11.89 -20.16
CA VAL A 306 -36.68 10.62 -19.74
C VAL A 306 -37.56 10.06 -20.87
N ALA A 307 -37.42 8.77 -21.19
CA ALA A 307 -38.17 8.14 -22.27
C ALA A 307 -39.69 8.08 -21.98
N SER A 308 -40.48 8.79 -22.79
CA SER A 308 -41.94 8.84 -22.69
C SER A 308 -42.61 7.57 -23.24
N ARG A 309 -43.62 7.04 -22.53
CA ARG A 309 -44.42 5.90 -23.01
C ARG A 309 -45.30 6.30 -24.20
N GLY A 310 -45.25 5.52 -25.28
CA GLY A 310 -46.16 5.57 -26.43
C GLY A 310 -46.45 4.16 -26.94
N ASN A 311 -47.65 3.91 -27.46
CA ASN A 311 -48.13 2.57 -27.79
C ASN A 311 -47.97 2.18 -29.28
N SER A 312 -47.59 0.91 -29.50
CA SER A 312 -47.94 0.02 -30.62
C SER A 312 -48.17 0.59 -32.03
N THR A 313 -47.38 0.13 -33.00
CA THR A 313 -47.75 -1.04 -33.86
C THR A 313 -46.57 -1.50 -34.73
N ASP A 314 -46.64 -2.75 -35.21
CA ASP A 314 -45.89 -3.44 -36.29
C ASP A 314 -44.45 -3.02 -36.66
N GLY A 315 -43.51 -3.98 -36.60
CA GLY A 315 -42.14 -3.71 -37.07
C GLY A 315 -41.06 -4.79 -36.87
N LYS A 316 -41.37 -6.09 -37.06
CA LYS A 316 -40.41 -7.22 -37.03
C LYS A 316 -39.62 -7.39 -35.72
N GLU A 317 -40.11 -8.25 -34.83
CA GLU A 317 -39.39 -8.65 -33.62
C GLU A 317 -38.01 -9.26 -33.91
N THR A 318 -37.00 -8.89 -33.13
CA THR A 318 -35.79 -9.67 -32.93
C THR A 318 -35.27 -9.43 -31.50
N SER A 319 -34.75 -10.48 -30.86
CA SER A 319 -33.99 -10.45 -29.58
C SER A 319 -34.74 -10.27 -28.24
N THR A 320 -36.03 -10.62 -28.13
CA THR A 320 -36.79 -10.66 -26.85
C THR A 320 -36.22 -11.64 -25.79
N LEU A 321 -35.11 -12.35 -26.07
CA LEU A 321 -34.31 -13.11 -25.10
C LEU A 321 -33.28 -12.28 -24.33
N ILE A 322 -32.88 -11.12 -24.85
CA ILE A 322 -31.76 -10.35 -24.30
C ILE A 322 -32.18 -9.58 -23.03
N LYS A 323 -33.44 -9.12 -22.96
CA LYS A 323 -33.97 -8.39 -21.79
C LYS A 323 -34.21 -9.27 -20.55
N SER A 324 -34.37 -10.58 -20.71
CA SER A 324 -34.36 -11.52 -19.57
C SER A 324 -32.95 -11.97 -19.17
N PHE A 325 -31.99 -11.95 -20.11
CA PHE A 325 -30.59 -12.27 -19.85
C PHE A 325 -29.88 -11.19 -19.01
N TYR A 326 -30.07 -9.90 -19.33
CA TYR A 326 -29.47 -8.80 -18.56
C TYR A 326 -29.94 -8.76 -17.10
N LYS A 327 -31.22 -9.11 -16.82
CA LYS A 327 -31.77 -9.12 -15.46
C LYS A 327 -31.20 -10.22 -14.53
N ALA A 328 -30.28 -11.05 -15.02
CA ALA A 328 -29.48 -11.97 -14.20
C ALA A 328 -28.07 -11.42 -13.87
N ILE A 329 -27.57 -10.45 -14.65
CA ILE A 329 -26.20 -9.92 -14.58
C ILE A 329 -26.04 -8.93 -13.40
N ASP A 330 -27.13 -8.31 -12.95
CA ASP A 330 -27.19 -7.42 -11.78
C ASP A 330 -26.70 -8.06 -10.46
N SER A 331 -26.51 -9.38 -10.44
CA SER A 331 -26.11 -10.16 -9.26
C SER A 331 -24.59 -10.19 -8.96
N ASP A 332 -23.83 -9.19 -9.46
CA ASP A 332 -22.53 -8.68 -8.94
C ASP A 332 -21.18 -9.30 -9.44
N ARG A 333 -20.63 -8.84 -10.59
CA ARG A 333 -19.20 -8.96 -11.07
C ARG A 333 -18.66 -10.40 -11.34
N ILE A 334 -17.46 -10.70 -11.88
CA ILE A 334 -16.37 -10.05 -12.66
C ILE A 334 -15.99 -11.06 -13.78
N LEU A 335 -15.33 -10.74 -14.91
CA LEU A 335 -14.05 -10.01 -15.10
C LEU A 335 -14.07 -9.14 -16.38
N HIS A 336 -13.21 -8.13 -16.44
CA HIS A 336 -13.20 -7.11 -17.51
C HIS A 336 -12.32 -7.53 -18.73
N PRO A 337 -12.75 -7.30 -19.99
CA PRO A 337 -12.14 -7.79 -21.24
C PRO A 337 -10.67 -7.45 -21.62
N LYS A 338 -9.77 -7.07 -20.71
CA LYS A 338 -8.35 -6.71 -21.03
C LYS A 338 -7.52 -7.80 -21.74
N PHE A 339 -8.02 -9.03 -21.83
CA PHE A 339 -7.25 -10.24 -22.18
C PHE A 339 -7.64 -10.94 -23.50
N LEU A 340 -8.35 -10.28 -24.43
CA LEU A 340 -8.70 -10.89 -25.73
C LEU A 340 -8.40 -10.02 -26.96
N PRO A 341 -7.23 -10.20 -27.61
CA PRO A 341 -7.04 -9.76 -28.98
C PRO A 341 -7.66 -10.76 -29.98
N TYR A 342 -8.74 -10.31 -30.60
CA TYR A 342 -9.09 -10.53 -32.02
C TYR A 342 -9.91 -11.77 -32.46
N LYS A 343 -10.84 -11.46 -33.39
CA LYS A 343 -11.64 -12.31 -34.31
C LYS A 343 -12.61 -13.38 -33.78
N GLU A 344 -13.88 -12.97 -33.82
CA GLU A 344 -15.03 -13.66 -34.45
C GLU A 344 -15.44 -15.10 -34.07
N LYS A 345 -16.75 -15.22 -33.78
CA LYS A 345 -17.61 -16.38 -34.06
C LYS A 345 -17.25 -17.70 -33.35
N VAL A 346 -17.42 -17.69 -32.03
CA VAL A 346 -18.18 -18.78 -31.38
C VAL A 346 -19.55 -18.21 -31.00
N ALA A 347 -20.57 -18.61 -31.74
CA ALA A 347 -21.95 -18.54 -31.27
C ALA A 347 -22.33 -19.91 -30.71
N ILE A 348 -23.37 -19.93 -29.88
CA ILE A 348 -24.07 -21.13 -29.38
C ILE A 348 -23.25 -21.90 -28.31
N LYS A 349 -23.72 -22.09 -27.05
CA LYS A 349 -24.81 -22.97 -26.52
C LYS A 349 -25.32 -22.50 -25.13
N PHE A 350 -26.47 -22.85 -24.53
CA PHE A 350 -27.84 -23.31 -24.89
C PHE A 350 -28.53 -23.55 -23.49
N PHE A 351 -29.09 -22.53 -22.76
CA PHE A 351 -29.96 -22.65 -21.53
C PHE A 351 -31.17 -21.62 -21.35
N ASN A 352 -32.48 -22.05 -21.22
CA ASN A 352 -33.81 -21.31 -21.23
C ASN A 352 -35.08 -22.22 -21.37
N GLY A 353 -35.64 -22.70 -20.25
CA GLY A 353 -37.09 -22.97 -20.13
C GLY A 353 -37.69 -24.34 -20.55
N VAL A 354 -37.23 -25.02 -21.60
CA VAL A 354 -37.95 -26.22 -22.09
C VAL A 354 -37.70 -27.46 -21.22
N GLN A 355 -38.75 -27.95 -20.56
CA GLN A 355 -38.69 -29.19 -19.77
C GLN A 355 -38.32 -30.38 -20.68
N LEU A 356 -37.22 -31.06 -20.36
CA LEU A 356 -36.75 -32.19 -21.16
C LEU A 356 -37.42 -33.50 -20.73
N GLY A 357 -38.32 -34.00 -21.57
CA GLY A 357 -38.73 -35.41 -21.53
C GLY A 357 -37.53 -36.35 -21.72
N LYS A 358 -37.63 -37.58 -21.20
CA LYS A 358 -36.55 -38.56 -21.01
C LYS A 358 -35.45 -38.47 -22.08
N VAL A 359 -34.33 -37.83 -21.73
CA VAL A 359 -33.20 -37.62 -22.63
C VAL A 359 -32.50 -38.95 -22.89
N SER A 360 -32.33 -39.31 -24.15
CA SER A 360 -31.58 -40.51 -24.55
C SER A 360 -30.13 -40.22 -24.91
N HIS A 361 -29.87 -39.10 -25.60
CA HIS A 361 -28.53 -38.72 -26.08
C HIS A 361 -28.35 -37.20 -26.13
N VAL A 362 -27.09 -36.75 -26.04
CA VAL A 362 -26.66 -35.35 -26.10
C VAL A 362 -25.36 -35.25 -26.91
N ALA A 363 -25.33 -34.37 -27.90
CA ALA A 363 -24.18 -34.05 -28.77
C ALA A 363 -23.97 -32.52 -28.84
N VAL A 364 -22.78 -32.04 -29.21
CA VAL A 364 -22.26 -30.74 -28.74
C VAL A 364 -21.43 -29.98 -29.81
N GLY A 365 -22.00 -29.67 -30.98
CA GLY A 365 -21.40 -28.91 -32.10
C GLY A 365 -20.48 -27.72 -31.74
N ASP A 366 -19.64 -27.22 -32.66
CA ASP A 366 -18.98 -25.90 -32.45
C ASP A 366 -20.03 -24.84 -32.09
N GLN A 367 -21.24 -25.04 -32.63
CA GLN A 367 -22.46 -24.32 -32.30
C GLN A 367 -23.48 -25.21 -31.56
N LYS A 368 -24.53 -25.80 -32.16
CA LYS A 368 -25.70 -26.38 -31.41
C LYS A 368 -25.42 -27.57 -30.45
N VAL A 369 -26.17 -27.71 -29.34
CA VAL A 369 -26.19 -28.94 -28.48
C VAL A 369 -27.36 -29.85 -28.86
N LEU A 370 -27.24 -30.68 -29.90
CA LEU A 370 -28.28 -31.65 -30.21
C LEU A 370 -28.66 -32.49 -28.97
N VAL A 371 -29.95 -32.50 -28.61
CA VAL A 371 -30.49 -33.41 -27.60
C VAL A 371 -31.62 -34.23 -28.19
N VAL A 372 -31.67 -35.52 -27.83
CA VAL A 372 -32.74 -36.44 -28.25
C VAL A 372 -33.62 -36.75 -27.06
N LYS A 373 -34.81 -36.15 -27.00
CA LYS A 373 -35.87 -36.42 -26.02
C LYS A 373 -36.72 -37.61 -26.43
N ASN A 374 -37.22 -38.34 -25.44
CA ASN A 374 -38.20 -39.43 -25.56
C ASN A 374 -37.81 -40.53 -26.59
N GLY A 375 -36.54 -40.58 -27.02
CA GLY A 375 -36.05 -41.52 -28.01
C GLY A 375 -36.42 -41.24 -29.47
N LYS A 376 -37.17 -40.17 -29.79
CA LYS A 376 -37.59 -39.82 -31.16
C LYS A 376 -37.65 -38.31 -31.46
N THR A 377 -37.50 -37.43 -30.48
CA THR A 377 -37.60 -35.97 -30.71
C THR A 377 -36.21 -35.36 -30.60
N VAL A 378 -35.67 -34.86 -31.72
CA VAL A 378 -34.44 -34.07 -31.76
C VAL A 378 -34.75 -32.60 -31.48
N GLU A 379 -33.82 -31.93 -30.81
CA GLU A 379 -33.95 -30.52 -30.45
C GLU A 379 -32.60 -29.80 -30.53
N LEU A 380 -32.59 -28.57 -31.07
CA LEU A 380 -31.37 -27.80 -31.38
C LEU A 380 -31.41 -26.38 -30.80
N PHE A 381 -30.29 -25.98 -30.17
CA PHE A 381 -30.25 -25.20 -28.84
C PHE A 381 -29.23 -24.08 -29.30
N ASP A 382 -29.68 -22.81 -29.29
CA ASP A 382 -28.89 -21.58 -29.52
C ASP A 382 -27.92 -21.30 -28.37
N ASP A 383 -27.29 -20.13 -28.25
CA ASP A 383 -26.42 -19.82 -27.10
C ASP A 383 -27.17 -19.78 -25.75
N LYS A 384 -28.50 -19.94 -25.78
CA LYS A 384 -29.42 -19.29 -24.85
C LYS A 384 -30.70 -20.10 -24.56
N GLN A 385 -30.79 -21.44 -24.75
CA GLN A 385 -31.98 -22.26 -24.34
C GLN A 385 -33.19 -22.11 -25.20
N LYS A 386 -33.16 -21.25 -26.19
CA LYS A 386 -34.23 -21.38 -27.15
C LYS A 386 -33.98 -22.63 -27.94
N SER A 387 -34.90 -23.57 -27.74
CA SER A 387 -35.23 -24.59 -28.71
C SER A 387 -35.53 -23.79 -29.97
N ILE A 388 -34.52 -23.68 -30.83
CA ILE A 388 -34.62 -23.00 -32.12
C ILE A 388 -35.50 -23.85 -33.03
N GLU A 389 -35.30 -25.16 -32.89
CA GLU A 389 -35.87 -26.22 -33.70
C GLU A 389 -36.17 -27.42 -32.81
N SER A 390 -37.32 -28.04 -33.03
CA SER A 390 -37.59 -29.40 -32.61
C SER A 390 -38.19 -30.16 -33.78
N PHE A 391 -37.67 -31.35 -34.07
CA PHE A 391 -38.20 -32.22 -35.11
C PHE A 391 -38.17 -33.68 -34.66
N SER A 392 -39.17 -34.44 -35.10
CA SER A 392 -39.25 -35.87 -34.80
C SER A 392 -38.40 -36.66 -35.78
N ILE A 393 -37.31 -37.25 -35.27
CA ILE A 393 -36.57 -38.28 -35.99
C ILE A 393 -37.35 -39.60 -35.90
N GLN A 394 -37.44 -40.33 -37.00
CA GLN A 394 -38.33 -41.50 -37.07
C GLN A 394 -37.85 -42.65 -36.17
N ASN A 395 -36.54 -42.72 -35.89
CA ASN A 395 -35.86 -43.85 -35.25
C ASN A 395 -35.02 -43.43 -34.03
N TYR A 396 -34.67 -44.39 -33.18
CA TYR A 396 -33.96 -44.16 -31.91
C TYR A 396 -32.42 -44.22 -32.10
N PRO A 397 -31.66 -43.16 -31.76
CA PRO A 397 -30.22 -43.10 -31.95
C PRO A 397 -29.43 -43.99 -30.97
N LYS A 398 -28.19 -44.29 -31.34
CA LYS A 398 -27.30 -45.23 -30.64
C LYS A 398 -25.88 -44.68 -30.47
N LEU A 399 -25.35 -44.01 -31.49
CA LEU A 399 -24.11 -43.23 -31.47
C LEU A 399 -24.39 -41.90 -32.14
N ILE A 400 -23.84 -40.80 -31.62
CA ILE A 400 -24.00 -39.45 -32.18
C ILE A 400 -22.64 -38.73 -32.18
N ASP A 401 -22.33 -38.02 -33.25
CA ASP A 401 -21.23 -37.04 -33.30
C ASP A 401 -21.64 -35.77 -34.07
N TYR A 402 -20.81 -34.73 -34.03
CA TYR A 402 -21.15 -33.36 -34.42
C TYR A 402 -19.93 -32.57 -34.90
N LYS A 403 -20.13 -31.56 -35.75
CA LYS A 403 -19.18 -30.46 -35.97
C LYS A 403 -19.89 -29.26 -36.58
N GLY A 404 -19.52 -28.05 -36.17
CA GLY A 404 -20.27 -26.83 -36.50
C GLY A 404 -21.72 -26.90 -36.00
N ASP A 405 -22.63 -26.71 -36.95
CA ASP A 405 -24.08 -26.84 -36.79
C ASP A 405 -24.62 -28.23 -37.22
N GLN A 406 -23.77 -29.07 -37.80
CA GLN A 406 -24.12 -30.35 -38.41
C GLN A 406 -23.93 -31.48 -37.41
N PHE A 407 -24.77 -32.51 -37.56
CA PHE A 407 -24.68 -33.71 -36.72
C PHE A 407 -25.06 -34.96 -37.49
N VAL A 408 -24.62 -36.09 -36.96
CA VAL A 408 -24.90 -37.41 -37.49
C VAL A 408 -25.20 -38.36 -36.33
N PHE A 409 -26.16 -39.27 -36.54
CA PHE A 409 -26.34 -40.42 -35.64
C PHE A 409 -26.54 -41.72 -36.42
N SER A 410 -26.14 -42.83 -35.79
CA SER A 410 -26.62 -44.16 -36.15
C SER A 410 -27.81 -44.53 -35.27
N ASP A 411 -28.80 -45.23 -35.83
CA ASP A 411 -29.97 -45.70 -35.11
C ASP A 411 -29.87 -47.19 -34.70
N LYS A 412 -30.88 -47.70 -33.99
CA LYS A 412 -30.99 -49.13 -33.62
C LYS A 412 -31.20 -50.10 -34.79
N SER A 413 -31.54 -49.62 -35.99
CA SER A 413 -31.65 -50.44 -37.21
C SER A 413 -30.34 -50.49 -38.02
N ASN A 414 -29.31 -49.74 -37.59
CA ASN A 414 -28.10 -49.44 -38.34
C ASN A 414 -28.38 -48.64 -39.63
N LYS A 415 -29.34 -47.72 -39.58
CA LYS A 415 -29.42 -46.59 -40.50
C LYS A 415 -28.57 -45.44 -39.95
N ILE A 416 -27.86 -44.73 -40.82
CA ILE A 416 -27.16 -43.49 -40.46
C ILE A 416 -27.90 -42.33 -41.07
N HIS A 417 -28.11 -41.28 -40.27
CA HIS A 417 -28.90 -40.11 -40.65
C HIS A 417 -28.04 -38.84 -40.53
N ILE A 418 -28.00 -38.04 -41.60
CA ILE A 418 -27.27 -36.77 -41.68
C ILE A 418 -28.27 -35.61 -41.69
N TYR A 419 -27.99 -34.58 -40.89
CA TYR A 419 -28.82 -33.40 -40.77
C TYR A 419 -27.99 -32.11 -40.90
N ASP A 420 -28.57 -31.11 -41.57
CA ASP A 420 -28.06 -29.73 -41.68
C ASP A 420 -28.32 -28.87 -40.41
N GLY A 421 -28.89 -29.48 -39.36
CA GLY A 421 -29.39 -28.78 -38.18
C GLY A 421 -30.88 -28.40 -38.25
N LYS A 422 -31.61 -28.82 -39.29
CA LYS A 422 -33.07 -28.63 -39.44
C LYS A 422 -33.78 -29.84 -40.06
N THR A 423 -33.23 -30.37 -41.15
CA THR A 423 -33.85 -31.37 -42.02
C THR A 423 -32.96 -32.59 -42.19
N GLU A 424 -33.55 -33.75 -42.45
CA GLU A 424 -32.80 -34.95 -42.79
C GLU A 424 -32.31 -34.82 -44.24
N LEU A 425 -31.05 -34.39 -44.41
CA LEU A 425 -30.43 -34.30 -45.73
C LEU A 425 -30.32 -35.67 -46.41
N LYS A 426 -30.08 -36.71 -45.61
CA LYS A 426 -30.01 -38.10 -46.05
C LYS A 426 -30.19 -39.04 -44.88
N SER A 427 -30.93 -40.14 -45.06
CA SER A 427 -30.78 -41.32 -44.22
C SER A 427 -30.61 -42.57 -45.05
N GLU A 428 -29.56 -43.33 -44.76
CA GLU A 428 -29.10 -44.45 -45.59
C GLU A 428 -28.80 -45.68 -44.73
N ASN A 429 -29.24 -46.85 -45.21
CA ASN A 429 -29.05 -48.12 -44.51
C ASN A 429 -27.57 -48.49 -44.57
N TYR A 430 -26.91 -48.54 -43.42
CA TYR A 430 -25.50 -48.88 -43.36
C TYR A 430 -25.28 -50.39 -43.62
N HIS A 431 -24.13 -50.72 -44.20
CA HIS A 431 -23.87 -51.99 -44.91
C HIS A 431 -23.95 -53.27 -44.05
N LYS A 432 -25.16 -53.86 -43.87
CA LYS A 432 -25.38 -55.22 -43.32
C LYS A 432 -24.52 -55.56 -42.08
N ALA A 433 -24.29 -54.57 -41.21
CA ALA A 433 -23.35 -54.64 -40.09
C ALA A 433 -23.68 -53.55 -39.07
N GLU A 434 -23.26 -53.77 -37.84
CA GLU A 434 -23.52 -52.85 -36.74
C GLU A 434 -22.57 -51.65 -36.75
N VAL A 435 -23.10 -50.43 -36.55
CA VAL A 435 -22.28 -49.21 -36.41
C VAL A 435 -21.71 -49.14 -34.99
N THR A 436 -20.39 -49.01 -34.88
CA THR A 436 -19.65 -49.11 -33.60
C THR A 436 -18.80 -47.89 -33.28
N ALA A 437 -18.47 -47.05 -34.27
CA ALA A 437 -17.83 -45.74 -34.07
C ALA A 437 -18.37 -44.71 -35.08
N LEU A 438 -18.32 -43.43 -34.72
CA LEU A 438 -18.86 -42.32 -35.50
C LEU A 438 -18.07 -41.04 -35.23
N ALA A 439 -17.81 -40.24 -36.27
CA ALA A 439 -17.28 -38.89 -36.22
C ALA A 439 -17.77 -38.06 -37.43
N ILE A 440 -17.72 -36.72 -37.39
CA ILE A 440 -18.06 -35.86 -38.54
C ILE A 440 -17.13 -34.65 -38.68
N SER A 441 -16.90 -34.23 -39.92
CA SER A 441 -16.03 -33.09 -40.28
C SER A 441 -16.80 -31.79 -40.51
N THR A 442 -16.08 -30.66 -40.57
CA THR A 442 -16.65 -29.33 -40.90
C THR A 442 -17.30 -29.27 -42.29
N LYS A 443 -16.96 -30.22 -43.18
CA LYS A 443 -17.37 -30.27 -44.59
C LYS A 443 -18.54 -31.25 -44.84
N THR A 444 -19.42 -31.49 -43.86
CA THR A 444 -20.48 -32.53 -43.87
C THR A 444 -20.01 -33.99 -44.00
N LYS A 445 -18.71 -34.26 -44.24
CA LYS A 445 -18.21 -35.62 -44.46
C LYS A 445 -18.28 -36.38 -43.13
N VAL A 446 -19.11 -37.42 -43.10
CA VAL A 446 -19.30 -38.36 -41.99
C VAL A 446 -18.22 -39.43 -42.06
N TYR A 447 -17.75 -39.87 -40.90
CA TYR A 447 -16.76 -40.91 -40.70
C TYR A 447 -17.38 -41.96 -39.79
N THR A 448 -17.51 -43.20 -40.25
CA THR A 448 -18.20 -44.25 -39.48
C THR A 448 -17.46 -45.58 -39.54
N GLY A 449 -17.52 -46.34 -38.46
CA GLY A 449 -16.84 -47.63 -38.31
C GLY A 449 -17.80 -48.76 -37.91
N ASP A 450 -17.48 -49.99 -38.32
CA ASP A 450 -18.27 -51.19 -38.02
C ASP A 450 -17.55 -52.28 -37.20
N MET A 451 -18.36 -53.24 -36.73
CA MET A 451 -17.93 -54.46 -36.05
C MET A 451 -17.02 -55.39 -36.89
N LYS A 452 -16.85 -55.11 -38.20
CA LYS A 452 -16.02 -55.86 -39.16
C LYS A 452 -14.73 -55.10 -39.51
N GLY A 453 -14.52 -53.94 -38.89
CA GLY A 453 -13.37 -53.05 -39.03
C GLY A 453 -13.39 -52.13 -40.25
N ASN A 454 -14.46 -52.11 -41.03
CA ASN A 454 -14.56 -51.19 -42.16
C ASN A 454 -14.76 -49.75 -41.66
N VAL A 455 -14.10 -48.79 -42.32
CA VAL A 455 -14.37 -47.36 -42.14
C VAL A 455 -14.92 -46.81 -43.45
N PHE A 456 -16.10 -46.21 -43.37
CA PHE A 456 -16.76 -45.56 -44.50
C PHE A 456 -16.81 -44.06 -44.29
N THR A 457 -16.90 -43.33 -45.41
CA THR A 457 -17.34 -41.94 -45.39
C THR A 457 -18.36 -41.65 -46.49
N PHE A 458 -19.14 -40.61 -46.25
CA PHE A 458 -20.13 -40.08 -47.17
C PHE A 458 -20.51 -38.66 -46.73
N SER A 459 -21.26 -37.98 -47.58
CA SER A 459 -21.90 -36.70 -47.32
C SER A 459 -23.38 -36.82 -47.74
N ALA A 460 -24.18 -35.78 -47.53
CA ALA A 460 -25.59 -35.77 -47.94
C ALA A 460 -25.82 -36.17 -49.41
N HIS A 461 -24.89 -35.80 -50.31
CA HIS A 461 -25.02 -35.96 -51.75
C HIS A 461 -24.17 -37.11 -52.33
N GLN A 462 -23.57 -37.96 -51.48
CA GLN A 462 -22.68 -39.05 -51.88
C GLN A 462 -23.04 -40.33 -51.13
N ASN A 463 -22.87 -41.49 -51.75
CA ASN A 463 -23.15 -42.79 -51.10
C ASN A 463 -21.93 -43.27 -50.29
N PRO A 464 -22.11 -44.10 -49.24
CA PRO A 464 -21.05 -44.67 -48.41
C PRO A 464 -19.88 -45.30 -49.19
N LYS A 465 -18.84 -44.49 -49.40
CA LYS A 465 -17.55 -44.97 -49.91
C LYS A 465 -16.81 -45.61 -48.75
N LYS A 466 -16.44 -46.88 -48.90
CA LYS A 466 -15.48 -47.52 -48.00
C LYS A 466 -14.11 -46.92 -48.28
N GLU A 467 -13.60 -46.15 -47.32
CA GLU A 467 -12.29 -45.49 -47.46
C GLU A 467 -11.16 -46.35 -46.88
N TYR A 468 -11.43 -47.08 -45.78
CA TYR A 468 -10.39 -47.84 -45.06
C TYR A 468 -10.93 -49.12 -44.41
N ARG A 469 -10.03 -49.96 -43.90
CA ARG A 469 -10.38 -51.09 -43.01
C ARG A 469 -9.27 -51.34 -41.99
N ILE A 470 -9.61 -51.25 -40.70
CA ILE A 470 -8.78 -51.70 -39.59
C ILE A 470 -9.09 -53.19 -39.26
N LYS A 471 -8.20 -53.86 -38.53
CA LYS A 471 -8.35 -55.28 -38.18
C LYS A 471 -9.10 -55.44 -36.85
N GLY A 472 -10.41 -55.65 -36.90
CA GLY A 472 -11.28 -55.74 -35.72
C GLY A 472 -12.26 -54.58 -35.64
N GLU A 473 -13.18 -54.62 -34.69
CA GLU A 473 -14.26 -53.64 -34.50
C GLU A 473 -13.70 -52.22 -34.30
N VAL A 474 -14.21 -51.24 -35.05
CA VAL A 474 -13.84 -49.83 -34.83
C VAL A 474 -14.49 -49.34 -33.53
N ARG A 475 -13.69 -48.83 -32.59
CA ARG A 475 -14.15 -48.35 -31.26
C ARG A 475 -14.07 -46.84 -31.07
N ALA A 476 -13.17 -46.16 -31.75
CA ALA A 476 -13.08 -44.71 -31.73
C ALA A 476 -12.57 -44.16 -33.07
N ILE A 477 -13.09 -43.01 -33.47
CA ILE A 477 -12.55 -42.18 -34.54
C ILE A 477 -12.31 -40.79 -33.95
N ALA A 478 -11.19 -40.16 -34.28
CA ALA A 478 -10.88 -38.79 -33.93
C ALA A 478 -10.38 -38.04 -35.17
N LEU A 479 -10.65 -36.74 -35.22
CA LEU A 479 -10.22 -35.84 -36.30
C LEU A 479 -9.29 -34.77 -35.74
N SER A 480 -8.32 -34.37 -36.55
CA SER A 480 -7.52 -33.17 -36.33
C SER A 480 -8.36 -31.90 -36.48
N ASP A 481 -7.95 -30.79 -35.84
CA ASP A 481 -8.71 -29.55 -35.87
C ASP A 481 -8.76 -28.93 -37.28
N VAL A 482 -7.66 -29.02 -38.04
CA VAL A 482 -7.54 -28.61 -39.45
C VAL A 482 -7.98 -29.70 -40.46
N GLU A 483 -8.40 -30.86 -39.97
CA GLU A 483 -8.92 -31.99 -40.74
C GLU A 483 -7.95 -32.61 -41.77
N ASP A 484 -6.64 -32.42 -41.59
CA ASP A 484 -5.58 -33.03 -42.40
C ASP A 484 -5.39 -34.54 -42.07
N ARG A 485 -5.75 -34.94 -40.85
CA ARG A 485 -5.55 -36.27 -40.26
C ARG A 485 -6.80 -36.85 -39.61
N VAL A 486 -6.90 -38.18 -39.69
CA VAL A 486 -7.94 -39.03 -39.09
C VAL A 486 -7.26 -40.11 -38.26
N ALA A 487 -7.64 -40.29 -36.99
CA ALA A 487 -7.18 -41.42 -36.17
C ALA A 487 -8.33 -42.41 -35.95
N VAL A 488 -8.12 -43.68 -36.29
CA VAL A 488 -9.09 -44.79 -36.17
C VAL A 488 -8.53 -45.82 -35.22
N MET A 489 -9.27 -46.21 -34.17
CA MET A 489 -8.82 -47.22 -33.19
C MET A 489 -9.78 -48.42 -33.11
N ASN A 490 -9.23 -49.63 -32.99
CA ASN A 490 -9.99 -50.87 -32.85
C ASN A 490 -10.22 -51.31 -31.38
N GLU A 491 -10.91 -52.44 -31.18
CA GLU A 491 -11.19 -53.05 -29.87
C GLU A 491 -9.95 -53.56 -29.13
N LYS A 492 -8.80 -53.62 -29.80
CA LYS A 492 -7.50 -54.02 -29.25
C LYS A 492 -6.56 -52.83 -28.97
N GLY A 493 -7.07 -51.60 -29.10
CA GLY A 493 -6.30 -50.36 -28.91
C GLY A 493 -5.29 -50.05 -30.02
N GLU A 494 -5.37 -50.75 -31.15
CA GLU A 494 -4.51 -50.52 -32.32
C GLU A 494 -5.06 -49.33 -33.07
N VAL A 495 -4.21 -48.34 -33.34
CA VAL A 495 -4.57 -47.05 -33.93
C VAL A 495 -3.95 -46.92 -35.32
N SER A 496 -4.77 -46.61 -36.31
CA SER A 496 -4.36 -46.18 -37.64
C SER A 496 -4.52 -44.66 -37.75
N ILE A 497 -3.43 -43.95 -38.02
CA ILE A 497 -3.43 -42.50 -38.29
C ILE A 497 -3.30 -42.33 -39.81
N LEU A 498 -4.31 -41.69 -40.40
CA LEU A 498 -4.52 -41.57 -41.83
C LEU A 498 -4.50 -40.09 -42.25
N ASP A 499 -4.23 -39.83 -43.52
CA ASP A 499 -4.43 -38.51 -44.13
C ASP A 499 -5.90 -38.28 -44.53
N ALA A 500 -6.21 -37.09 -45.05
CA ALA A 500 -7.54 -36.74 -45.57
C ALA A 500 -8.04 -37.63 -46.74
N ASN A 501 -7.13 -38.36 -47.41
CA ASN A 501 -7.41 -39.31 -48.49
C ASN A 501 -7.50 -40.78 -47.99
N PHE A 502 -7.38 -41.00 -46.68
CA PHE A 502 -7.30 -42.31 -46.01
C PHE A 502 -6.03 -43.14 -46.31
N SER A 503 -4.98 -42.52 -46.84
CA SER A 503 -3.64 -43.12 -46.88
C SER A 503 -3.14 -43.30 -45.44
N LEU A 504 -2.58 -44.47 -45.12
CA LEU A 504 -2.00 -44.73 -43.80
C LEU A 504 -0.69 -43.93 -43.63
N ILE A 505 -0.73 -42.86 -42.84
CA ILE A 505 0.46 -42.09 -42.45
C ILE A 505 1.29 -42.92 -41.48
N SER A 506 0.65 -43.45 -40.42
CA SER A 506 1.33 -44.26 -39.41
C SER A 506 0.37 -45.11 -38.59
N SER A 507 0.89 -46.13 -37.91
CA SER A 507 0.14 -46.94 -36.95
C SER A 507 0.77 -46.90 -35.56
N SER A 508 -0.05 -47.04 -34.51
CA SER A 508 0.41 -47.02 -33.12
C SER A 508 -0.50 -47.89 -32.23
N LYS A 509 -0.22 -47.94 -30.92
CA LYS A 509 -1.02 -48.73 -29.96
C LYS A 509 -1.19 -48.05 -28.59
N LEU A 510 -2.46 -47.94 -28.19
CA LEU A 510 -2.96 -47.49 -26.90
C LEU A 510 -3.58 -48.68 -26.14
N SER A 511 -4.04 -48.47 -24.90
CA SER A 511 -5.03 -49.37 -24.31
C SER A 511 -6.39 -49.12 -24.96
N ALA A 512 -7.20 -50.17 -25.16
CA ALA A 512 -8.56 -50.03 -25.68
C ALA A 512 -9.38 -49.06 -24.81
N GLY A 513 -9.85 -47.96 -25.40
CA GLY A 513 -10.49 -46.85 -24.70
C GLY A 513 -11.41 -46.06 -25.61
N GLN A 514 -12.23 -45.17 -25.02
CA GLN A 514 -13.34 -44.52 -25.74
C GLN A 514 -13.02 -43.14 -26.35
N LYS A 515 -11.86 -42.54 -26.05
CA LYS A 515 -11.45 -41.25 -26.63
C LYS A 515 -9.95 -41.15 -26.92
N MET A 516 -9.65 -40.42 -27.99
CA MET A 516 -8.32 -39.93 -28.38
C MET A 516 -8.48 -38.43 -28.69
N VAL A 517 -7.40 -37.64 -28.57
CA VAL A 517 -7.43 -36.17 -28.66
C VAL A 517 -6.21 -35.69 -29.46
N PHE A 518 -6.41 -34.88 -30.50
CA PHE A 518 -5.31 -34.24 -31.22
C PHE A 518 -4.88 -32.95 -30.52
N MET A 519 -3.56 -32.75 -30.37
CA MET A 519 -2.92 -31.59 -29.74
C MET A 519 -1.80 -31.06 -30.65
N ASN A 520 -1.30 -29.85 -30.38
CA ASN A 520 -0.28 -29.16 -31.16
C ASN A 520 -0.58 -29.17 -32.68
N ASN A 521 -1.73 -28.60 -33.07
CA ASN A 521 -2.18 -28.47 -34.46
C ASN A 521 -2.19 -29.82 -35.23
N GLY A 522 -2.59 -30.90 -34.57
CA GLY A 522 -2.66 -32.24 -35.17
C GLY A 522 -1.34 -33.02 -35.22
N ASN A 523 -0.22 -32.45 -34.78
CA ASN A 523 1.08 -33.16 -34.74
C ASN A 523 1.17 -34.21 -33.64
N LEU A 524 0.36 -34.09 -32.59
CA LEU A 524 0.28 -35.02 -31.47
C LEU A 524 -1.10 -35.65 -31.38
N LEU A 525 -1.17 -36.95 -31.11
CA LEU A 525 -2.38 -37.67 -30.72
C LEU A 525 -2.19 -38.21 -29.29
N LEU A 526 -3.06 -37.79 -28.36
CA LEU A 526 -3.05 -38.23 -26.98
C LEU A 526 -4.21 -39.19 -26.69
N GLY A 527 -3.95 -40.23 -25.91
CA GLY A 527 -4.97 -41.20 -25.50
C GLY A 527 -4.65 -41.87 -24.16
N ILE A 528 -5.67 -42.43 -23.52
CA ILE A 528 -5.50 -43.18 -22.27
C ILE A 528 -4.75 -44.49 -22.56
N ASN A 529 -3.73 -44.77 -21.76
CA ASN A 529 -2.89 -45.95 -21.83
C ASN A 529 -2.71 -46.54 -20.41
N TYR A 530 -3.66 -47.38 -20.00
CA TYR A 530 -3.76 -48.05 -18.69
C TYR A 530 -3.70 -47.14 -17.44
N THR A 531 -2.51 -46.68 -17.06
CA THR A 531 -2.23 -45.82 -15.89
C THR A 531 -1.55 -44.51 -16.28
N THR A 532 -1.49 -44.22 -17.57
CA THR A 532 -0.76 -43.10 -18.18
C THR A 532 -1.58 -42.50 -19.33
N ILE A 533 -1.18 -41.31 -19.78
CA ILE A 533 -1.69 -40.70 -21.01
C ILE A 533 -0.56 -40.72 -22.01
N ARG A 534 -0.73 -41.47 -23.09
CA ARG A 534 0.29 -41.66 -24.12
C ARG A 534 0.14 -40.59 -25.19
N SER A 535 1.21 -39.84 -25.47
CA SER A 535 1.31 -38.96 -26.64
C SER A 535 2.05 -39.66 -27.78
N ILE A 536 1.49 -39.58 -28.98
CA ILE A 536 1.97 -40.23 -30.21
C ILE A 536 2.23 -39.14 -31.26
N HIS A 537 3.39 -39.16 -31.91
CA HIS A 537 3.69 -38.28 -33.03
C HIS A 537 2.97 -38.74 -34.30
N THR A 538 2.10 -37.90 -34.86
CA THR A 538 1.09 -38.37 -35.83
C THR A 538 1.65 -38.64 -37.22
N SER A 539 2.85 -38.14 -37.54
CA SER A 539 3.53 -38.44 -38.81
C SER A 539 4.27 -39.80 -38.85
N ASN A 540 4.50 -40.46 -37.71
CA ASN A 540 5.33 -41.67 -37.66
C ASN A 540 4.90 -42.72 -36.61
N GLY A 541 3.82 -42.48 -35.87
CA GLY A 541 3.20 -43.44 -34.95
C GLY A 541 3.97 -43.69 -33.66
N LYS A 542 5.15 -43.07 -33.48
CA LYS A 542 6.00 -43.27 -32.30
C LYS A 542 5.42 -42.55 -31.08
N THR A 543 5.41 -43.23 -29.94
CA THR A 543 5.23 -42.60 -28.64
C THR A 543 6.31 -41.55 -28.41
N ILE A 544 5.93 -40.35 -27.96
CA ILE A 544 6.89 -39.31 -27.54
C ILE A 544 7.06 -39.34 -26.02
N LYS A 545 5.93 -39.24 -25.29
CA LYS A 545 5.92 -39.16 -23.82
C LYS A 545 4.64 -39.79 -23.27
N ASP A 546 4.80 -40.70 -22.30
CA ASP A 546 3.70 -41.17 -21.46
C ASP A 546 3.65 -40.27 -20.21
N PHE A 547 2.60 -39.47 -20.08
CA PHE A 547 2.33 -38.68 -18.87
C PHE A 547 1.77 -39.59 -17.78
N ARG A 548 2.44 -39.64 -16.63
CA ARG A 548 1.98 -40.38 -15.46
C ARG A 548 1.52 -39.40 -14.39
N LEU A 549 0.30 -39.56 -13.91
CA LEU A 549 -0.20 -38.72 -12.82
C LEU A 549 0.60 -38.98 -11.53
N PRO A 550 0.79 -37.95 -10.68
CA PRO A 550 1.27 -38.11 -9.31
C PRO A 550 0.56 -39.23 -8.54
N ASN A 551 1.23 -39.75 -7.51
CA ASN A 551 0.70 -40.80 -6.62
C ASN A 551 0.25 -42.11 -7.31
N LYS A 552 0.67 -42.35 -8.57
CA LYS A 552 0.25 -43.47 -9.44
C LYS A 552 -1.26 -43.46 -9.77
N GLU A 553 -1.91 -42.30 -9.72
CA GLU A 553 -3.32 -42.20 -10.05
C GLU A 553 -3.62 -42.54 -11.52
N LYS A 554 -4.76 -43.19 -11.79
CA LYS A 554 -5.14 -43.56 -13.16
C LYS A 554 -5.94 -42.43 -13.82
N PRO A 555 -5.59 -42.01 -15.05
CA PRO A 555 -6.40 -41.07 -15.83
C PRO A 555 -7.71 -41.74 -16.28
N TYR A 556 -8.84 -41.20 -15.85
CA TYR A 556 -10.17 -41.65 -16.23
C TYR A 556 -10.71 -40.90 -17.46
N LYS A 557 -10.40 -39.60 -17.59
CA LYS A 557 -10.94 -38.75 -18.66
C LYS A 557 -9.96 -37.67 -19.10
N LEU A 558 -9.99 -37.33 -20.39
CA LEU A 558 -9.14 -36.33 -21.03
C LEU A 558 -9.99 -35.24 -21.69
N THR A 559 -9.63 -33.97 -21.47
CA THR A 559 -10.20 -32.82 -22.18
C THR A 559 -9.07 -31.93 -22.73
N LYS A 560 -9.12 -31.57 -24.02
CA LYS A 560 -8.31 -30.48 -24.60
C LYS A 560 -8.82 -29.14 -24.07
N LEU A 561 -7.96 -28.35 -23.42
CA LEU A 561 -8.29 -26.98 -23.00
C LEU A 561 -7.84 -25.94 -24.04
N ASN A 562 -6.72 -26.21 -24.70
CA ASN A 562 -6.21 -25.63 -25.95
C ASN A 562 -5.07 -26.55 -26.45
N ASP A 563 -4.33 -26.18 -27.50
CA ASP A 563 -3.25 -27.03 -28.04
C ASP A 563 -2.05 -27.28 -27.11
N ASN A 564 -1.89 -26.48 -26.05
CA ASN A 564 -0.80 -26.61 -25.09
C ASN A 564 -1.22 -27.36 -23.80
N TYR A 565 -2.51 -27.31 -23.42
CA TYR A 565 -2.97 -27.78 -22.10
C TYR A 565 -4.07 -28.84 -22.18
N LEU A 566 -3.87 -29.92 -21.44
CA LEU A 566 -4.81 -31.03 -21.30
C LEU A 566 -5.29 -31.11 -19.84
N LEU A 567 -6.61 -31.16 -19.63
CA LEU A 567 -7.21 -31.45 -18.34
C LEU A 567 -7.40 -32.96 -18.18
N VAL A 568 -7.13 -33.46 -16.98
CA VAL A 568 -7.22 -34.88 -16.66
C VAL A 568 -7.96 -35.09 -15.35
N LEU A 569 -9.03 -35.87 -15.40
CA LEU A 569 -9.71 -36.37 -14.21
C LEU A 569 -9.19 -37.77 -13.87
N SER A 570 -8.87 -38.03 -12.59
CA SER A 570 -8.45 -39.36 -12.13
C SER A 570 -9.62 -40.23 -11.64
N GLU A 571 -9.41 -41.55 -11.57
CA GLU A 571 -10.35 -42.49 -10.92
C GLU A 571 -10.62 -42.16 -9.42
N ASN A 572 -9.75 -41.37 -8.77
CA ASN A 572 -9.92 -40.93 -7.39
C ASN A 572 -10.62 -39.55 -7.29
N SER A 573 -11.10 -39.01 -8.40
CA SER A 573 -11.71 -37.66 -8.49
C SER A 573 -10.75 -36.51 -8.15
N ASN A 574 -9.44 -36.72 -8.31
CA ASN A 574 -8.46 -35.64 -8.27
C ASN A 574 -8.28 -35.08 -9.69
N LEU A 575 -8.11 -33.76 -9.78
CA LEU A 575 -8.03 -33.03 -11.04
C LEU A 575 -6.56 -32.66 -11.30
N PHE A 576 -6.05 -33.04 -12.47
CA PHE A 576 -4.67 -32.77 -12.87
C PHE A 576 -4.63 -31.93 -14.15
N PHE A 577 -3.72 -30.96 -14.16
CA PHE A 577 -3.43 -30.09 -15.29
C PHE A 577 -2.12 -30.54 -15.92
N ILE A 578 -2.10 -30.75 -17.24
CA ILE A 578 -0.89 -31.14 -17.98
C ILE A 578 -0.57 -30.07 -19.02
N ASN A 579 0.60 -29.45 -18.88
CA ASN A 579 1.23 -28.73 -19.99
C ASN A 579 1.85 -29.78 -20.92
N VAL A 580 1.30 -29.93 -22.12
CA VAL A 580 1.75 -30.92 -23.11
C VAL A 580 3.02 -30.46 -23.83
N VAL A 581 3.34 -29.17 -23.81
CA VAL A 581 4.55 -28.58 -24.40
C VAL A 581 5.74 -28.66 -23.45
N GLU A 582 5.64 -28.06 -22.25
CA GLU A 582 6.70 -28.16 -21.22
C GLU A 582 6.78 -29.57 -20.62
N GLY A 583 5.65 -30.27 -20.59
CA GLY A 583 5.55 -31.60 -20.04
C GLY A 583 5.37 -31.67 -18.52
N ASN A 584 4.99 -30.54 -17.90
CA ASN A 584 4.68 -30.38 -16.48
C ASN A 584 3.30 -30.95 -16.13
N ILE A 585 3.14 -31.51 -14.93
CA ILE A 585 1.87 -32.06 -14.41
C ILE A 585 1.63 -31.51 -13.01
N GLU A 586 0.52 -30.82 -12.81
CA GLU A 586 0.15 -30.19 -11.54
C GLU A 586 -1.19 -30.73 -11.01
N LEU A 587 -1.31 -30.82 -9.68
CA LEU A 587 -2.57 -31.16 -9.01
C LEU A 587 -3.40 -29.88 -8.88
N ALA A 588 -4.44 -29.74 -9.71
CA ALA A 588 -5.36 -28.60 -9.69
C ALA A 588 -6.34 -28.66 -8.50
N GLY A 589 -6.58 -29.84 -7.93
CA GLY A 589 -7.32 -29.98 -6.67
C GLY A 589 -7.82 -31.41 -6.40
N ASN A 590 -8.31 -31.61 -5.17
CA ASN A 590 -9.02 -32.81 -4.74
C ASN A 590 -10.53 -32.58 -4.80
N HIS A 591 -11.33 -33.63 -5.02
CA HIS A 591 -12.78 -33.59 -4.81
C HIS A 591 -13.09 -33.23 -3.33
N PRO A 592 -13.76 -32.08 -3.04
CA PRO A 592 -13.87 -31.50 -1.70
C PRO A 592 -14.67 -32.35 -0.69
N LEU A 593 -15.41 -33.35 -1.16
CA LEU A 593 -16.14 -34.39 -0.41
C LEU A 593 -15.27 -35.53 0.17
N GLY A 594 -14.22 -35.92 -0.55
CA GLY A 594 -13.74 -37.30 -0.48
C GLY A 594 -14.84 -38.33 -0.82
N LYS A 595 -14.56 -39.63 -0.57
CA LYS A 595 -15.42 -40.73 -1.04
C LYS A 595 -16.59 -41.08 -0.10
N ASN A 596 -16.53 -40.66 1.17
CA ASN A 596 -17.33 -41.23 2.28
C ASN A 596 -18.07 -40.19 3.16
N PHE A 597 -18.25 -38.93 2.74
CA PHE A 597 -18.83 -37.91 3.61
C PHE A 597 -20.32 -38.14 3.90
N LYS A 598 -20.70 -38.11 5.19
CA LYS A 598 -22.07 -37.96 5.69
C LYS A 598 -22.15 -36.66 6.49
N TRP A 599 -23.28 -35.97 6.37
CA TRP A 599 -23.53 -34.72 7.10
C TRP A 599 -23.47 -34.92 8.62
N SER A 600 -22.87 -33.95 9.31
CA SER A 600 -22.86 -33.82 10.77
C SER A 600 -23.07 -32.36 11.12
N SER A 601 -24.07 -32.06 11.93
CA SER A 601 -24.56 -30.70 12.21
C SER A 601 -23.80 -30.01 13.35
N ASN A 602 -22.47 -30.16 13.42
CA ASN A 602 -21.64 -29.59 14.49
C ASN A 602 -20.58 -28.60 13.94
N PRO A 603 -20.69 -27.28 14.23
CA PRO A 603 -19.76 -26.25 13.77
C PRO A 603 -18.28 -26.46 14.17
N GLU A 604 -17.99 -27.08 15.31
CA GLU A 604 -16.60 -27.29 15.77
C GLU A 604 -15.82 -28.27 14.87
N VAL A 605 -16.54 -29.20 14.23
CA VAL A 605 -15.97 -30.11 13.23
C VAL A 605 -15.61 -29.35 11.96
N VAL A 606 -16.42 -28.37 11.55
CA VAL A 606 -16.14 -27.50 10.39
C VAL A 606 -14.88 -26.66 10.63
N ALA A 607 -14.75 -26.07 11.83
CA ALA A 607 -13.57 -25.29 12.22
C ALA A 607 -12.28 -26.13 12.26
N SER A 608 -12.34 -27.34 12.81
CA SER A 608 -11.15 -28.21 12.97
C SER A 608 -10.71 -28.89 11.67
N VAL A 609 -11.64 -29.42 10.87
CA VAL A 609 -11.34 -30.05 9.56
C VAL A 609 -10.77 -29.05 8.55
N SER A 610 -11.11 -27.76 8.66
CA SER A 610 -10.56 -26.70 7.80
C SER A 610 -9.04 -26.51 7.94
N ASN A 611 -8.41 -26.89 9.05
CA ASN A 611 -6.98 -26.62 9.28
C ASN A 611 -6.04 -27.71 8.72
N SER A 612 -6.34 -29.00 8.89
CA SER A 612 -5.41 -30.08 8.54
C SER A 612 -5.37 -30.38 7.03
N SER A 613 -6.53 -30.35 6.36
CA SER A 613 -6.63 -30.64 4.92
C SER A 613 -6.15 -29.46 4.06
N ILE A 614 -6.45 -28.22 4.45
CA ILE A 614 -6.17 -27.03 3.63
C ILE A 614 -4.70 -26.60 3.75
N VAL A 615 -4.05 -26.73 4.90
CA VAL A 615 -2.62 -26.39 5.07
C VAL A 615 -1.68 -27.24 4.19
N ASN A 616 -2.10 -28.45 3.83
CA ASN A 616 -1.35 -29.33 2.92
C ASN A 616 -1.59 -29.01 1.43
N ALA A 617 -2.64 -28.27 1.09
CA ALA A 617 -2.94 -27.85 -0.28
C ALA A 617 -2.11 -26.62 -0.68
N LYS A 618 -0.85 -26.85 -1.10
CA LYS A 618 0.04 -25.82 -1.68
C LYS A 618 -0.44 -25.41 -3.09
N ILE A 619 -1.54 -24.66 -3.16
CA ILE A 619 -2.14 -24.19 -4.41
C ILE A 619 -1.89 -22.67 -4.55
N ALA A 620 -1.44 -22.25 -5.73
CA ALA A 620 -1.39 -20.85 -6.12
C ALA A 620 -2.03 -20.71 -7.51
N VAL A 621 -3.18 -20.03 -7.60
CA VAL A 621 -3.85 -19.76 -8.87
C VAL A 621 -3.44 -18.35 -9.34
N PRO A 622 -2.87 -18.17 -10.54
CA PRO A 622 -2.55 -16.83 -11.03
C PRO A 622 -3.85 -16.09 -11.37
N ILE A 623 -4.06 -14.92 -10.73
CA ILE A 623 -5.33 -14.18 -10.68
C ILE A 623 -6.06 -14.05 -12.04
N PRO A 624 -5.42 -13.71 -13.18
CA PRO A 624 -6.13 -13.50 -14.45
C PRO A 624 -6.97 -14.70 -14.91
N PHE A 625 -6.52 -15.92 -14.58
CA PHE A 625 -7.11 -17.14 -15.12
C PHE A 625 -8.22 -17.74 -14.26
N ALA A 626 -8.47 -17.24 -13.04
CA ALA A 626 -9.48 -17.83 -12.15
C ALA A 626 -10.90 -17.84 -12.77
N SER A 627 -11.28 -16.78 -13.49
CA SER A 627 -12.54 -16.74 -14.22
C SER A 627 -12.53 -17.63 -15.46
N GLU A 628 -11.44 -17.61 -16.23
CA GLU A 628 -11.27 -18.43 -17.42
C GLU A 628 -11.29 -19.93 -17.11
N TRP A 629 -10.72 -20.33 -15.96
CA TRP A 629 -10.73 -21.69 -15.45
C TRP A 629 -12.12 -22.11 -14.97
N TYR A 630 -12.83 -21.27 -14.22
CA TYR A 630 -14.22 -21.54 -13.85
C TYR A 630 -15.10 -21.74 -15.09
N ASP A 631 -14.97 -20.85 -16.07
CA ASP A 631 -15.67 -20.93 -17.35
C ASP A 631 -15.31 -22.21 -18.13
N LYS A 632 -14.03 -22.57 -18.22
CA LYS A 632 -13.58 -23.81 -18.87
C LYS A 632 -14.10 -25.05 -18.15
N ILE A 633 -14.07 -25.08 -16.82
CA ILE A 633 -14.63 -26.16 -15.99
C ILE A 633 -16.15 -26.28 -16.19
N GLN A 634 -16.88 -25.17 -16.24
CA GLN A 634 -18.34 -25.17 -16.48
C GLN A 634 -18.69 -25.61 -17.91
N LYS A 635 -17.90 -25.18 -18.89
CA LYS A 635 -18.12 -25.47 -20.32
C LYS A 635 -17.61 -26.87 -20.71
N ASP A 636 -16.72 -27.48 -19.93
CA ASP A 636 -16.27 -28.86 -20.14
C ASP A 636 -17.40 -29.87 -19.88
N LYS A 637 -17.85 -30.50 -20.96
CA LYS A 637 -18.89 -31.54 -20.97
C LYS A 637 -18.32 -32.96 -20.86
N SER A 638 -17.01 -33.10 -20.70
CA SER A 638 -16.38 -34.32 -20.19
C SER A 638 -16.64 -34.46 -18.69
N LEU A 639 -16.65 -33.38 -17.90
CA LEU A 639 -16.98 -33.43 -16.48
C LEU A 639 -18.46 -33.73 -16.21
N SER A 640 -18.75 -34.46 -15.13
CA SER A 640 -20.11 -34.59 -14.57
C SER A 640 -20.55 -33.30 -13.84
N GLU A 641 -21.84 -33.22 -13.50
CA GLU A 641 -22.36 -32.07 -12.73
C GLU A 641 -21.77 -32.00 -11.31
N ARG A 642 -21.54 -33.17 -10.70
CA ARG A 642 -20.80 -33.32 -9.44
C ARG A 642 -19.38 -32.78 -9.61
N GLU A 643 -18.61 -33.30 -10.58
CA GLU A 643 -17.23 -32.87 -10.84
C GLU A 643 -17.11 -31.36 -11.14
N ARG A 644 -18.09 -30.75 -11.83
CA ARG A 644 -18.14 -29.30 -12.04
C ARG A 644 -18.35 -28.52 -10.75
N ASN A 645 -19.27 -28.94 -9.89
CA ASN A 645 -19.51 -28.31 -8.59
C ASN A 645 -18.33 -28.53 -7.62
N ASP A 646 -17.70 -29.69 -7.69
CA ASP A 646 -16.49 -30.02 -6.94
C ASP A 646 -15.29 -29.13 -7.33
N ALA A 647 -15.03 -28.99 -8.63
CA ALA A 647 -13.95 -28.14 -9.14
C ALA A 647 -14.23 -26.64 -8.94
N LYS A 648 -15.51 -26.21 -9.06
CA LYS A 648 -15.98 -24.88 -8.65
C LYS A 648 -15.65 -24.58 -7.19
N ASN A 649 -15.97 -25.51 -6.29
CA ASN A 649 -15.73 -25.36 -4.86
C ASN A 649 -14.24 -25.39 -4.52
N ALA A 650 -13.45 -26.26 -5.17
CA ALA A 650 -11.99 -26.29 -5.02
C ALA A 650 -11.33 -24.96 -5.43
N LEU A 651 -11.74 -24.36 -6.55
CA LEU A 651 -11.28 -23.04 -7.00
C LEU A 651 -11.67 -21.93 -6.01
N ALA A 652 -12.90 -21.95 -5.50
CA ALA A 652 -13.37 -20.98 -4.51
C ALA A 652 -12.65 -21.09 -3.15
N VAL A 653 -12.17 -22.27 -2.78
CA VAL A 653 -11.26 -22.48 -1.64
C VAL A 653 -9.84 -21.97 -1.96
N ALA A 654 -9.31 -22.25 -3.16
CA ALA A 654 -7.98 -21.78 -3.56
C ALA A 654 -7.86 -20.24 -3.55
N LEU A 655 -8.92 -19.53 -3.95
CA LEU A 655 -9.01 -18.07 -3.89
C LEU A 655 -9.13 -17.48 -2.47
N GLN A 656 -9.29 -18.33 -1.44
CA GLN A 656 -9.19 -17.90 -0.04
C GLN A 656 -7.76 -18.06 0.49
N TYR A 657 -6.82 -18.62 -0.29
CA TYR A 657 -5.48 -18.97 0.18
C TYR A 657 -4.64 -17.74 0.60
N LYS A 658 -4.56 -16.67 -0.21
CA LYS A 658 -3.82 -15.45 0.20
C LYS A 658 -4.42 -14.81 1.45
N ALA A 659 -5.75 -14.75 1.53
CA ALA A 659 -6.44 -14.27 2.73
C ALA A 659 -6.09 -15.12 3.96
N GLN A 660 -6.13 -16.45 3.85
CA GLN A 660 -5.74 -17.35 4.93
C GLN A 660 -4.26 -17.19 5.29
N LYS A 661 -3.37 -16.97 4.31
CA LYS A 661 -1.93 -16.69 4.50
C LYS A 661 -1.68 -15.37 5.25
N ILE A 662 -2.59 -14.40 5.20
CA ILE A 662 -2.54 -13.14 5.96
C ILE A 662 -3.18 -13.29 7.35
N ILE A 663 -4.38 -13.87 7.40
CA ILE A 663 -5.17 -13.99 8.64
C ILE A 663 -4.51 -14.97 9.62
N THR A 664 -3.90 -16.05 9.13
CA THR A 664 -3.30 -17.07 10.01
C THR A 664 -2.12 -16.53 10.81
N PRO A 665 -1.12 -15.81 10.25
CA PRO A 665 -0.12 -15.08 11.03
C PRO A 665 -0.69 -14.16 12.10
N PHE A 666 -1.71 -13.35 11.77
CA PHE A 666 -2.35 -12.43 12.72
C PHE A 666 -3.01 -13.19 13.90
N VAL A 667 -3.82 -14.22 13.61
CA VAL A 667 -4.53 -15.02 14.62
C VAL A 667 -3.59 -15.94 15.41
N LEU A 668 -2.43 -16.31 14.86
CA LEU A 668 -1.36 -17.02 15.59
C LEU A 668 -0.36 -16.09 16.30
N GLY A 669 -0.49 -14.77 16.17
CA GLY A 669 0.39 -13.79 16.79
C GLY A 669 1.84 -13.81 16.28
N LYS A 670 2.01 -14.06 14.98
CA LYS A 670 3.31 -14.00 14.29
C LYS A 670 3.59 -12.58 13.79
N SER A 671 4.82 -12.11 13.97
CA SER A 671 5.30 -10.76 13.62
C SER A 671 5.43 -10.48 12.11
N ILE A 672 4.51 -10.99 11.28
CA ILE A 672 4.52 -10.81 9.82
C ILE A 672 3.44 -9.79 9.45
N THR A 673 3.85 -8.53 9.25
CA THR A 673 2.99 -7.52 8.65
C THR A 673 3.00 -7.69 7.12
N PRO A 674 1.88 -8.06 6.47
CA PRO A 674 1.80 -8.04 5.02
C PRO A 674 1.80 -6.59 4.50
N SER A 675 2.20 -6.41 3.26
CA SER A 675 2.07 -5.14 2.55
C SER A 675 0.60 -4.81 2.28
N ALA A 676 0.29 -3.53 2.13
CA ALA A 676 -1.04 -3.09 1.68
C ALA A 676 -1.44 -3.71 0.33
N LEU A 677 -0.46 -3.99 -0.55
CA LEU A 677 -0.67 -4.68 -1.82
C LEU A 677 -1.11 -6.13 -1.61
N GLU A 678 -0.43 -6.92 -0.78
CA GLU A 678 -0.84 -8.30 -0.45
C GLU A 678 -2.24 -8.36 0.15
N ILE A 679 -2.61 -7.41 1.01
CA ILE A 679 -3.96 -7.32 1.57
C ILE A 679 -4.98 -6.98 0.46
N LYS A 680 -4.67 -6.02 -0.44
CA LYS A 680 -5.52 -5.63 -1.57
C LYS A 680 -5.72 -6.78 -2.57
N GLU A 681 -4.67 -7.55 -2.88
CA GLU A 681 -4.76 -8.79 -3.67
C GLU A 681 -5.65 -9.84 -3.01
N ALA A 682 -5.47 -10.09 -1.70
CA ALA A 682 -6.30 -11.05 -0.98
C ALA A 682 -7.77 -10.62 -0.93
N ILE A 683 -8.06 -9.33 -0.76
CA ILE A 683 -9.43 -8.78 -0.88
C ILE A 683 -9.98 -8.99 -2.29
N TYR A 684 -9.16 -8.86 -3.34
CA TYR A 684 -9.57 -9.11 -4.73
C TYR A 684 -9.90 -10.60 -4.98
N GLU A 685 -9.10 -11.53 -4.46
CA GLU A 685 -9.36 -12.98 -4.59
C GLU A 685 -10.61 -13.42 -3.79
N LEU A 686 -10.79 -12.93 -2.55
CA LEU A 686 -12.03 -13.13 -1.80
C LEU A 686 -13.25 -12.55 -2.53
N ASN A 687 -13.08 -11.39 -3.17
CA ASN A 687 -14.09 -10.81 -4.03
C ASN A 687 -14.39 -11.69 -5.24
N TYR A 688 -13.53 -12.59 -5.71
CA TYR A 688 -13.88 -13.58 -6.74
C TYR A 688 -14.54 -14.83 -6.11
N ALA A 689 -14.06 -15.30 -4.96
CA ALA A 689 -14.65 -16.45 -4.25
C ALA A 689 -16.14 -16.25 -3.91
N THR A 690 -16.57 -15.04 -3.50
CA THR A 690 -18.00 -14.75 -3.27
C THR A 690 -18.88 -14.91 -4.53
N LYS A 691 -18.33 -14.73 -5.74
CA LYS A 691 -19.08 -14.92 -7.00
C LYS A 691 -19.23 -16.39 -7.37
N LEU A 692 -18.22 -17.19 -7.07
CA LEU A 692 -18.33 -18.64 -7.20
C LEU A 692 -19.41 -19.18 -6.26
N TYR A 693 -19.46 -18.74 -4.99
CA TYR A 693 -20.49 -19.17 -4.05
C TYR A 693 -21.90 -18.56 -4.26
N ARG A 694 -22.19 -17.90 -5.39
CA ARG A 694 -23.58 -17.56 -5.75
C ARG A 694 -24.47 -18.80 -5.70
N GLY A 695 -25.56 -18.68 -4.94
CA GLY A 695 -26.51 -19.76 -4.63
C GLY A 695 -26.35 -20.36 -3.23
N ASP A 696 -25.24 -20.09 -2.53
CA ASP A 696 -24.98 -20.57 -1.16
C ASP A 696 -24.68 -19.37 -0.24
N ALA A 697 -25.67 -18.98 0.56
CA ALA A 697 -25.57 -17.80 1.42
C ALA A 697 -24.57 -17.99 2.57
N GLU A 698 -24.45 -19.22 3.11
CA GLU A 698 -23.55 -19.52 4.23
C GLU A 698 -22.08 -19.46 3.79
N LEU A 699 -21.76 -20.02 2.61
CA LEU A 699 -20.42 -19.92 2.03
C LEU A 699 -20.06 -18.50 1.61
N VAL A 700 -21.00 -17.72 1.06
CA VAL A 700 -20.77 -16.28 0.77
C VAL A 700 -20.45 -15.52 2.06
N GLU A 701 -21.18 -15.77 3.15
CA GLU A 701 -20.98 -15.04 4.40
C GLU A 701 -19.67 -15.42 5.12
N MET A 702 -19.27 -16.70 5.06
CA MET A 702 -17.93 -17.13 5.50
C MET A 702 -16.78 -16.48 4.72
N VAL A 703 -16.99 -16.09 3.45
CA VAL A 703 -16.02 -15.30 2.68
C VAL A 703 -16.11 -13.82 3.03
N ASN A 704 -17.31 -13.29 3.30
CA ASN A 704 -17.53 -11.91 3.75
C ASN A 704 -16.82 -11.60 5.06
N VAL A 705 -16.89 -12.50 6.06
CA VAL A 705 -16.19 -12.35 7.35
C VAL A 705 -14.68 -12.18 7.15
N ARG A 706 -14.04 -13.00 6.30
CA ARG A 706 -12.62 -12.85 5.94
C ARG A 706 -12.34 -11.53 5.23
N ARG A 707 -13.24 -11.12 4.32
CA ARG A 707 -13.10 -9.89 3.52
C ARG A 707 -13.19 -8.64 4.38
N TRP A 708 -14.19 -8.53 5.25
CA TRP A 708 -14.34 -7.40 6.19
C TRP A 708 -13.15 -7.29 7.14
N PHE A 709 -12.63 -8.43 7.63
CA PHE A 709 -11.42 -8.41 8.46
C PHE A 709 -10.23 -7.83 7.70
N LEU A 710 -9.99 -8.26 6.45
CA LEU A 710 -8.92 -7.71 5.64
C LEU A 710 -9.11 -6.23 5.29
N GLN A 711 -10.36 -5.78 5.06
CA GLN A 711 -10.66 -4.37 4.81
C GLN A 711 -10.35 -3.51 6.05
N ALA A 712 -10.75 -3.95 7.25
CA ALA A 712 -10.39 -3.29 8.50
C ALA A 712 -8.87 -3.32 8.74
N TYR A 713 -8.23 -4.46 8.49
CA TYR A 713 -6.78 -4.62 8.70
C TYR A 713 -5.95 -3.79 7.72
N LEU A 714 -6.39 -3.65 6.47
CA LEU A 714 -5.80 -2.72 5.49
C LEU A 714 -5.77 -1.29 6.04
N ILE A 715 -6.91 -0.80 6.53
CA ILE A 715 -7.02 0.55 7.12
C ILE A 715 -6.11 0.71 8.35
N ILE A 716 -5.97 -0.33 9.19
CA ILE A 716 -5.07 -0.34 10.36
C ILE A 716 -3.57 -0.29 9.94
N VAL A 717 -3.22 -0.95 8.83
CA VAL A 717 -1.85 -1.05 8.28
C VAL A 717 -1.45 0.19 7.47
N GLU A 718 -2.35 0.71 6.62
CA GLU A 718 -2.19 2.00 5.94
C GLU A 718 -2.32 3.18 6.91
N ASN A 719 -2.83 2.92 8.13
CA ASN A 719 -2.90 3.84 9.25
C ASN A 719 -3.79 5.07 8.99
N ASN A 720 -4.79 4.95 8.10
CA ASN A 720 -5.67 6.06 7.75
C ASN A 720 -6.71 6.34 8.85
N LEU A 721 -6.39 7.31 9.71
CA LEU A 721 -7.23 7.75 10.83
C LEU A 721 -8.64 8.21 10.43
N LYS A 722 -8.84 8.71 9.19
CA LYS A 722 -10.18 9.09 8.70
C LYS A 722 -11.09 7.87 8.55
N ASP A 723 -10.53 6.73 8.19
CA ASP A 723 -11.27 5.50 7.87
C ASP A 723 -11.36 4.57 9.08
N PHE A 724 -10.77 4.92 10.23
CA PHE A 724 -10.87 4.13 11.46
C PHE A 724 -12.31 3.85 11.93
N PRO A 725 -13.31 4.75 11.77
CA PRO A 725 -14.71 4.42 11.99
C PRO A 725 -15.24 3.35 11.02
N LEU A 726 -14.86 3.41 9.74
CA LEU A 726 -15.22 2.41 8.73
C LEU A 726 -14.60 1.04 9.09
N ALA A 727 -13.33 1.02 9.50
CA ALA A 727 -12.65 -0.18 9.97
C ALA A 727 -13.32 -0.78 11.21
N ILE A 728 -13.76 0.04 12.17
CA ILE A 728 -14.58 -0.44 13.31
C ILE A 728 -15.88 -1.08 12.79
N SER A 729 -16.60 -0.44 11.86
CA SER A 729 -17.87 -0.98 11.35
C SER A 729 -17.73 -2.34 10.64
N TYR A 730 -16.60 -2.59 9.95
CA TYR A 730 -16.30 -3.91 9.38
C TYR A 730 -16.06 -4.97 10.47
N LEU A 731 -15.41 -4.61 11.58
CA LEU A 731 -15.16 -5.51 12.70
C LEU A 731 -16.44 -5.76 13.52
N GLU A 732 -17.32 -4.77 13.65
CA GLU A 732 -18.63 -4.91 14.28
C GLU A 732 -19.58 -5.81 13.47
N ARG A 733 -19.55 -5.74 12.13
CA ARG A 733 -20.27 -6.71 11.27
C ARG A 733 -19.82 -8.16 11.49
N ILE A 734 -18.52 -8.39 11.70
CA ILE A 734 -18.02 -9.73 12.04
C ILE A 734 -18.59 -10.19 13.39
N LEU A 735 -18.72 -9.29 14.37
CA LEU A 735 -19.31 -9.62 15.68
C LEU A 735 -20.83 -9.83 15.63
N GLN A 736 -21.53 -9.27 14.64
CA GLN A 736 -22.95 -9.56 14.39
C GLN A 736 -23.17 -10.96 13.82
N VAL A 737 -22.27 -11.44 12.95
CA VAL A 737 -22.36 -12.77 12.31
C VAL A 737 -21.71 -13.86 13.17
N THR A 738 -20.63 -13.51 13.88
CA THR A 738 -19.86 -14.40 14.77
C THR A 738 -19.54 -13.66 16.07
N PRO A 739 -20.40 -13.73 17.10
CA PRO A 739 -20.17 -12.97 18.35
C PRO A 739 -18.96 -13.49 19.15
N ASP A 740 -18.69 -14.79 19.09
CA ASP A 740 -17.73 -15.49 19.95
C ASP A 740 -16.30 -15.56 19.38
N VAL A 741 -15.90 -14.60 18.53
CA VAL A 741 -14.52 -14.52 18.01
C VAL A 741 -13.71 -13.40 18.63
N ALA A 742 -12.53 -13.73 19.16
CA ALA A 742 -11.65 -12.76 19.84
C ALA A 742 -10.98 -11.73 18.91
N TYR A 743 -10.83 -12.03 17.61
CA TYR A 743 -9.96 -11.24 16.73
C TYR A 743 -10.49 -9.86 16.30
N PRO A 744 -11.81 -9.63 16.10
CA PRO A 744 -12.33 -8.29 15.83
C PRO A 744 -12.18 -7.37 17.05
N TYR A 745 -12.35 -7.89 18.27
CA TYR A 745 -12.09 -7.16 19.51
C TYR A 745 -10.64 -6.65 19.57
N ASN A 746 -9.64 -7.48 19.25
CA ASN A 746 -8.24 -7.00 19.18
C ASN A 746 -8.03 -5.94 18.07
N GLY A 747 -8.71 -6.06 16.92
CA GLY A 747 -8.68 -5.03 15.87
C GLY A 747 -9.25 -3.68 16.33
N ILE A 748 -10.43 -3.70 16.98
CA ILE A 748 -11.06 -2.51 17.58
C ILE A 748 -10.17 -1.93 18.69
N ALA A 749 -9.51 -2.77 19.48
CA ALA A 749 -8.54 -2.34 20.48
C ALA A 749 -7.33 -1.62 19.86
N LEU A 750 -6.74 -2.17 18.79
CA LEU A 750 -5.63 -1.53 18.06
C LEU A 750 -6.03 -0.16 17.49
N ILE A 751 -7.25 -0.04 16.95
CA ILE A 751 -7.80 1.24 16.48
C ILE A 751 -7.95 2.23 17.65
N ASN A 752 -8.56 1.80 18.76
CA ASN A 752 -8.69 2.64 19.96
C ASN A 752 -7.31 3.05 20.53
N GLN A 753 -6.30 2.18 20.48
CA GLN A 753 -4.95 2.48 20.94
C GLN A 753 -4.23 3.50 20.03
N LYS A 754 -4.44 3.43 18.71
CA LYS A 754 -3.98 4.47 17.76
C LYS A 754 -4.69 5.80 18.02
N LEU A 755 -5.99 5.78 18.34
CA LEU A 755 -6.79 6.95 18.72
C LEU A 755 -6.55 7.47 20.16
N MET A 756 -5.59 6.91 20.90
CA MET A 756 -5.33 7.22 22.32
C MET A 756 -6.55 7.06 23.25
N LYS A 757 -7.53 6.24 22.86
CA LYS A 757 -8.71 5.85 23.66
C LYS A 757 -8.36 4.66 24.56
N LEU A 758 -7.43 4.87 25.50
CA LEU A 758 -6.76 3.77 26.21
C LEU A 758 -7.69 2.96 27.11
N GLU A 759 -8.66 3.57 27.80
CA GLU A 759 -9.69 2.82 28.55
C GLU A 759 -10.50 1.86 27.65
N LYS A 760 -11.01 2.35 26.51
CA LYS A 760 -11.70 1.50 25.53
C LYS A 760 -10.80 0.43 24.94
N THR A 761 -9.49 0.67 24.86
CA THR A 761 -8.51 -0.35 24.47
C THR A 761 -8.48 -1.47 25.51
N LYS A 762 -8.42 -1.14 26.80
CA LYS A 762 -8.41 -2.11 27.91
C LYS A 762 -9.71 -2.90 27.99
N GLU A 763 -10.86 -2.23 27.90
CA GLU A 763 -12.20 -2.85 27.80
C GLU A 763 -12.29 -3.87 26.65
N THR A 764 -11.83 -3.48 25.46
CA THR A 764 -11.96 -4.32 24.26
C THR A 764 -10.95 -5.47 24.26
N VAL A 765 -9.74 -5.27 24.81
CA VAL A 765 -8.76 -6.35 25.03
C VAL A 765 -9.29 -7.36 26.04
N ALA A 766 -9.95 -6.93 27.12
CA ALA A 766 -10.49 -7.84 28.12
C ALA A 766 -11.44 -8.88 27.49
N LYS A 767 -12.35 -8.46 26.60
CA LYS A 767 -13.23 -9.36 25.84
C LYS A 767 -12.46 -10.33 24.93
N ALA A 768 -11.38 -9.87 24.29
CA ALA A 768 -10.53 -10.73 23.47
C ALA A 768 -9.73 -11.75 24.29
N GLU A 769 -9.31 -11.38 25.51
CA GLU A 769 -8.65 -12.29 26.46
C GLU A 769 -9.64 -13.26 27.13
N GLU A 770 -10.89 -12.86 27.36
CA GLU A 770 -11.98 -13.68 27.88
C GLU A 770 -12.34 -14.80 26.89
N ILE A 771 -12.61 -14.44 25.62
CA ILE A 771 -12.96 -15.40 24.56
C ILE A 771 -11.78 -16.34 24.23
N LYS A 772 -10.53 -15.86 24.31
CA LYS A 772 -9.35 -16.69 23.99
C LYS A 772 -8.14 -16.40 24.89
N PRO A 773 -8.11 -16.92 26.14
CA PRO A 773 -7.07 -16.61 27.13
C PRO A 773 -5.64 -16.89 26.68
N THR A 774 -5.45 -17.93 25.85
CA THR A 774 -4.16 -18.37 25.31
C THR A 774 -3.66 -17.55 24.12
N TRP A 775 -4.42 -16.59 23.61
CA TRP A 775 -3.96 -15.73 22.51
C TRP A 775 -3.14 -14.55 23.04
N THR A 776 -1.93 -14.37 22.50
CA THR A 776 -0.96 -13.40 23.01
C THR A 776 -0.97 -12.04 22.29
N GLU A 777 -1.79 -11.83 21.26
CA GLU A 777 -1.93 -10.49 20.67
C GLU A 777 -2.73 -9.51 21.54
N PRO A 778 -3.90 -9.85 22.11
CA PRO A 778 -4.60 -8.94 23.02
C PRO A 778 -3.72 -8.55 24.21
N LYS A 779 -3.02 -9.54 24.80
CA LYS A 779 -2.04 -9.32 25.87
C LYS A 779 -0.90 -8.38 25.43
N ASN A 780 -0.39 -8.52 24.20
CA ASN A 780 0.60 -7.61 23.62
C ASN A 780 0.03 -6.20 23.36
N THR A 781 -1.22 -6.08 22.91
CA THR A 781 -1.94 -4.81 22.82
C THR A 781 -2.06 -4.17 24.20
N MET A 782 -2.35 -4.94 25.26
CA MET A 782 -2.37 -4.46 26.65
C MET A 782 -0.99 -3.97 27.12
N VAL A 783 0.10 -4.73 26.91
CA VAL A 783 1.48 -4.30 27.24
C VAL A 783 1.83 -2.98 26.54
N ASN A 784 1.49 -2.83 25.25
CA ASN A 784 1.70 -1.59 24.51
C ASN A 784 0.78 -0.45 24.99
N THR A 785 -0.40 -0.76 25.55
CA THR A 785 -1.30 0.22 26.18
C THR A 785 -0.69 0.74 27.48
N TYR A 786 -0.26 -0.16 28.38
CA TYR A 786 0.44 0.23 29.60
C TYR A 786 1.76 0.95 29.33
N LEU A 787 2.47 0.62 28.24
CA LEU A 787 3.63 1.41 27.78
C LEU A 787 3.27 2.83 27.31
N LYS A 788 2.09 3.05 26.69
CA LYS A 788 1.58 4.38 26.35
C LYS A 788 1.06 5.16 27.56
N GLU A 789 0.53 4.47 28.57
CA GLU A 789 0.21 5.00 29.90
C GLU A 789 1.46 5.20 30.78
N GLU A 790 2.62 4.72 30.32
CA GLU A 790 3.90 4.71 31.01
C GLU A 790 3.92 3.86 32.31
N ASN A 791 2.89 3.03 32.53
CA ASN A 791 2.74 2.11 33.65
C ASN A 791 3.59 0.83 33.44
N TYR A 792 4.89 0.92 33.72
CA TYR A 792 5.83 -0.17 33.49
C TYR A 792 5.61 -1.40 34.38
N LYS A 793 4.99 -1.23 35.56
CA LYS A 793 4.67 -2.34 36.46
C LYS A 793 3.63 -3.28 35.84
N GLU A 794 2.50 -2.73 35.39
CA GLU A 794 1.46 -3.57 34.78
C GLU A 794 1.83 -4.01 33.36
N ALA A 795 2.66 -3.25 32.65
CA ALA A 795 3.30 -3.70 31.41
C ALA A 795 4.18 -4.95 31.65
N LEU A 796 4.97 -5.01 32.73
CA LEU A 796 5.75 -6.20 33.09
C LEU A 796 4.83 -7.36 33.48
N ASN A 797 3.86 -7.15 34.37
CA ASN A 797 2.93 -8.19 34.84
C ASN A 797 2.23 -8.90 33.68
N LYS A 798 1.61 -8.12 32.78
CA LYS A 798 0.90 -8.64 31.60
C LYS A 798 1.84 -9.24 30.55
N ASN A 799 3.10 -8.81 30.50
CA ASN A 799 4.12 -9.42 29.65
C ASN A 799 4.61 -10.78 30.19
N GLU A 800 4.67 -10.99 31.51
CA GLU A 800 4.95 -12.32 32.07
C GLU A 800 3.88 -13.35 31.68
N GLU A 801 2.62 -12.94 31.48
CA GLU A 801 1.58 -13.83 30.94
C GLU A 801 1.92 -14.30 29.51
N ILE A 802 2.46 -13.43 28.66
CA ILE A 802 2.91 -13.78 27.31
C ILE A 802 4.06 -14.81 27.39
N ILE A 803 5.02 -14.61 28.30
CA ILE A 803 6.14 -15.53 28.52
C ILE A 803 5.66 -16.88 29.06
N LYS A 804 4.66 -16.89 29.96
CA LYS A 804 4.06 -18.13 30.49
C LYS A 804 3.34 -18.95 29.40
N ILE A 805 2.68 -18.29 28.45
CA ILE A 805 1.97 -18.95 27.33
C ILE A 805 2.94 -19.44 26.25
N ILE A 806 4.00 -18.66 25.95
CA ILE A 806 4.98 -19.00 24.89
C ILE A 806 6.42 -18.88 25.45
N PRO A 807 6.87 -19.81 26.31
CA PRO A 807 8.17 -19.72 27.00
C PRO A 807 9.38 -19.82 26.07
N ASN A 808 9.20 -20.36 24.86
CA ASN A 808 10.24 -20.47 23.83
C ASN A 808 9.99 -19.48 22.66
N GLY A 809 9.28 -18.38 22.90
CA GLY A 809 8.99 -17.35 21.90
C GLY A 809 9.62 -15.99 22.24
N ILE A 810 10.42 -15.43 21.32
CA ILE A 810 11.15 -14.18 21.54
C ILE A 810 10.25 -12.98 21.88
N LYS A 811 8.98 -12.99 21.48
CA LYS A 811 8.05 -11.85 21.61
C LYS A 811 7.90 -11.35 23.06
N GLY A 812 7.71 -12.27 24.01
CA GLY A 812 7.61 -11.92 25.43
C GLY A 812 8.93 -11.38 26.01
N TYR A 813 10.06 -11.92 25.55
CA TYR A 813 11.38 -11.46 25.97
C TYR A 813 11.74 -10.08 25.38
N TYR A 814 11.39 -9.81 24.13
CA TYR A 814 11.51 -8.49 23.50
C TYR A 814 10.65 -7.45 24.23
N GLY A 815 9.40 -7.79 24.57
CA GLY A 815 8.52 -6.92 25.35
C GLY A 815 9.12 -6.54 26.72
N LYS A 816 9.63 -7.54 27.45
CA LYS A 816 10.32 -7.34 28.74
C LYS A 816 11.59 -6.50 28.60
N ALA A 817 12.42 -6.79 27.61
CA ALA A 817 13.66 -6.06 27.34
C ALA A 817 13.39 -4.59 26.99
N ASN A 818 12.38 -4.30 26.16
CA ASN A 818 11.93 -2.95 25.83
C ASN A 818 11.50 -2.16 27.09
N ILE A 819 10.79 -2.78 28.03
CA ILE A 819 10.44 -2.15 29.31
C ILE A 819 11.70 -1.88 30.15
N TYR A 820 12.59 -2.86 30.30
CA TYR A 820 13.85 -2.71 31.03
C TYR A 820 14.77 -1.63 30.44
N VAL A 821 14.83 -1.46 29.12
CA VAL A 821 15.56 -0.35 28.47
C VAL A 821 14.97 1.02 28.85
N LYS A 822 13.64 1.15 28.96
CA LYS A 822 12.97 2.40 29.40
C LYS A 822 13.19 2.72 30.88
N MET A 823 13.30 1.70 31.72
CA MET A 823 13.63 1.83 33.14
C MET A 823 15.12 2.12 33.38
N GLY A 824 16.02 1.70 32.47
CA GLY A 824 17.46 1.84 32.60
C GLY A 824 18.21 0.56 33.02
N TYR A 825 17.49 -0.57 33.12
CA TYR A 825 17.98 -1.86 33.60
C TYR A 825 18.75 -2.63 32.51
N TYR A 826 19.79 -2.01 31.95
CA TYR A 826 20.43 -2.47 30.72
C TYR A 826 21.04 -3.88 30.82
N GLN A 827 21.60 -4.28 31.97
CA GLN A 827 22.07 -5.66 32.16
C GLN A 827 20.91 -6.66 32.10
N LYS A 828 19.77 -6.37 32.75
CA LYS A 828 18.58 -7.24 32.70
C LYS A 828 17.99 -7.33 31.29
N ALA A 829 18.10 -6.27 30.48
CA ALA A 829 17.76 -6.31 29.06
C ALA A 829 18.77 -7.14 28.23
N TRP A 830 20.07 -7.08 28.55
CA TRP A 830 21.12 -7.84 27.89
C TRP A 830 20.98 -9.35 28.08
N GLU A 831 20.68 -9.82 29.29
CA GLU A 831 20.44 -11.25 29.53
C GLU A 831 19.18 -11.76 28.80
N LEU A 832 18.16 -10.91 28.61
CA LEU A 832 17.00 -11.24 27.77
C LEU A 832 17.36 -11.30 26.28
N VAL A 833 18.23 -10.41 25.79
CA VAL A 833 18.75 -10.44 24.41
C VAL A 833 19.52 -11.73 24.15
N LYS A 834 20.40 -12.18 25.06
CA LYS A 834 21.09 -13.48 24.94
C LYS A 834 20.09 -14.62 24.79
N LYS A 835 19.08 -14.69 25.67
CA LYS A 835 18.04 -15.71 25.59
C LYS A 835 17.22 -15.65 24.30
N MET A 836 16.98 -14.45 23.75
CA MET A 836 16.32 -14.29 22.46
C MET A 836 17.19 -14.79 21.30
N GLU A 837 18.51 -14.57 21.38
CA GLU A 837 19.50 -15.03 20.39
C GLU A 837 19.72 -16.56 20.45
N GLU A 838 19.66 -17.17 21.64
CA GLU A 838 19.60 -18.63 21.83
C GLU A 838 18.35 -19.25 21.18
N ILE A 839 17.21 -18.56 21.22
CA ILE A 839 15.94 -19.03 20.65
C ILE A 839 15.91 -18.84 19.12
N GLN A 840 16.26 -17.65 18.62
CA GLN A 840 16.18 -17.26 17.21
C GLN A 840 17.34 -16.30 16.83
N PRO A 841 18.54 -16.80 16.50
CA PRO A 841 19.75 -15.97 16.36
C PRO A 841 19.78 -15.03 15.15
N ASN A 842 18.84 -15.16 14.20
CA ASN A 842 18.77 -14.37 12.97
C ASN A 842 17.44 -13.61 12.81
N ASP A 843 16.64 -13.47 13.87
CA ASP A 843 15.38 -12.69 13.80
C ASP A 843 15.66 -11.17 13.91
N PRO A 844 15.02 -10.32 13.07
CA PRO A 844 15.27 -8.87 13.07
C PRO A 844 14.97 -8.18 14.41
N GLY A 845 13.98 -8.65 15.18
CA GLY A 845 13.67 -8.10 16.50
C GLY A 845 14.74 -8.40 17.55
N VAL A 846 15.50 -9.50 17.37
CA VAL A 846 16.66 -9.82 18.20
C VAL A 846 17.82 -8.88 17.86
N TRP A 847 18.10 -8.69 16.57
CA TRP A 847 19.10 -7.72 16.09
C TRP A 847 18.80 -6.29 16.56
N GLU A 848 17.53 -5.85 16.46
CA GLU A 848 17.06 -4.55 16.94
C GLU A 848 17.31 -4.34 18.43
N MET A 849 16.85 -5.28 19.27
CA MET A 849 16.98 -5.16 20.72
C MET A 849 18.45 -5.26 21.15
N LYS A 850 19.24 -6.11 20.48
CA LYS A 850 20.69 -6.22 20.70
C LYS A 850 21.39 -4.90 20.38
N LEU A 851 21.06 -4.24 19.26
CA LEU A 851 21.66 -2.96 18.89
C LEU A 851 21.28 -1.84 19.87
N GLU A 852 20.00 -1.74 20.28
CA GLU A 852 19.54 -0.74 21.26
C GLU A 852 20.22 -0.94 22.63
N VAL A 853 20.35 -2.18 23.11
CA VAL A 853 21.03 -2.48 24.38
C VAL A 853 22.54 -2.19 24.29
N LEU A 854 23.22 -2.51 23.19
CA LEU A 854 24.63 -2.17 22.99
C LEU A 854 24.86 -0.63 22.98
N LEU A 855 23.95 0.14 22.37
CA LEU A 855 23.97 1.61 22.43
C LEU A 855 23.80 2.15 23.86
N ALA A 856 22.89 1.54 24.63
CA ALA A 856 22.62 1.90 26.02
C ALA A 856 23.76 1.53 26.98
N LEU A 857 24.43 0.40 26.75
CA LEU A 857 25.65 -0.01 27.46
C LEU A 857 26.90 0.77 27.03
N GLY A 858 26.88 1.41 25.86
CA GLY A 858 28.03 2.14 25.31
C GLY A 858 29.07 1.25 24.62
N GLN A 859 28.65 0.08 24.13
CA GLN A 859 29.49 -0.89 23.43
C GLN A 859 29.48 -0.59 21.92
N LEU A 860 30.01 0.58 21.55
CA LEU A 860 29.84 1.16 20.20
C LEU A 860 30.58 0.38 19.10
N LYS A 861 31.68 -0.33 19.41
CA LYS A 861 32.33 -1.22 18.44
C LYS A 861 31.50 -2.46 18.12
N ASP A 862 30.90 -3.04 19.15
CA ASP A 862 30.06 -4.23 19.02
C ASP A 862 28.76 -3.88 18.28
N ALA A 863 28.22 -2.70 18.55
CA ALA A 863 27.13 -2.09 17.76
C ALA A 863 27.53 -1.86 16.28
N LEU A 864 28.73 -1.35 16.00
CA LEU A 864 29.24 -1.19 14.63
C LEU A 864 29.40 -2.54 13.90
N ALA A 865 29.93 -3.55 14.59
CA ALA A 865 30.06 -4.89 14.05
C ALA A 865 28.69 -5.54 13.75
N LEU A 866 27.67 -5.24 14.56
CA LEU A 866 26.29 -5.67 14.36
C LEU A 866 25.58 -4.93 13.22
N VAL A 867 25.83 -3.62 13.07
CA VAL A 867 25.32 -2.79 11.95
C VAL A 867 25.95 -3.21 10.63
N ASN A 868 27.25 -3.51 10.60
CA ASN A 868 27.94 -4.01 9.40
C ASN A 868 27.45 -5.41 8.95
N GLN A 869 26.62 -6.08 9.75
CA GLN A 869 26.00 -7.38 9.42
C GLN A 869 24.52 -7.26 9.02
N SER A 870 23.93 -6.05 9.03
CA SER A 870 22.50 -5.84 8.72
C SER A 870 22.11 -6.29 7.31
N SER A 871 23.03 -6.22 6.35
CA SER A 871 22.86 -6.71 4.98
C SER A 871 22.68 -8.24 4.85
N LYS A 872 22.89 -8.99 5.94
CA LYS A 872 22.61 -10.43 6.02
C LYS A 872 21.19 -10.74 6.54
N LEU A 873 20.46 -9.75 7.04
CA LEU A 873 19.10 -9.92 7.54
C LEU A 873 18.12 -10.02 6.35
N PRO A 874 17.11 -10.91 6.40
CA PRO A 874 16.14 -11.06 5.31
C PRO A 874 15.20 -9.84 5.17
N LYS A 875 15.05 -9.04 6.24
CA LYS A 875 14.28 -7.79 6.27
C LYS A 875 14.67 -6.98 7.52
N ILE A 876 14.79 -5.65 7.40
CA ILE A 876 14.95 -4.71 8.51
C ILE A 876 13.59 -4.03 8.74
N SER A 877 13.12 -3.89 9.99
CA SER A 877 11.86 -3.19 10.29
C SER A 877 12.03 -1.67 10.38
N GLU A 878 10.92 -0.91 10.40
CA GLU A 878 10.93 0.53 10.69
C GLU A 878 11.69 0.89 11.99
N LYS A 879 11.66 0.02 13.00
CA LYS A 879 12.44 0.22 14.24
C LYS A 879 13.92 -0.03 14.01
N GLY A 880 14.29 -1.02 13.20
CA GLY A 880 15.67 -1.31 12.85
C GLY A 880 16.35 -0.11 12.19
N TYR A 881 15.71 0.50 11.18
CA TYR A 881 16.19 1.74 10.56
C TYR A 881 16.29 2.90 11.56
N ALA A 882 15.30 3.09 12.44
CA ALA A 882 15.34 4.13 13.47
C ALA A 882 16.48 3.92 14.49
N VAL A 883 16.72 2.69 14.96
CA VAL A 883 17.82 2.35 15.88
C VAL A 883 19.18 2.50 15.19
N GLN A 884 19.31 2.08 13.92
CA GLN A 884 20.53 2.23 13.14
C GLN A 884 20.87 3.70 12.85
N SER A 885 19.86 4.55 12.59
CA SER A 885 20.06 6.00 12.52
C SER A 885 20.54 6.58 13.86
N ARG A 886 19.95 6.15 15.00
CA ARG A 886 20.44 6.55 16.33
C ARG A 886 21.84 6.05 16.61
N PHE A 887 22.25 4.91 16.06
CA PHE A 887 23.64 4.46 16.11
C PHE A 887 24.57 5.42 15.37
N TRP A 888 24.22 5.82 14.14
CA TRP A 888 25.04 6.77 13.37
C TRP A 888 25.18 8.14 14.04
N THR A 889 24.09 8.72 14.58
CA THR A 889 24.20 9.96 15.37
C THR A 889 25.00 9.76 16.64
N LYS A 890 24.92 8.58 17.29
CA LYS A 890 25.76 8.25 18.44
C LYS A 890 27.25 8.18 18.09
N ILE A 891 27.61 7.69 16.90
CA ILE A 891 28.99 7.65 16.40
C ILE A 891 29.49 9.08 16.11
N TYR A 892 28.64 9.95 15.55
CA TYR A 892 28.93 11.39 15.42
C TYR A 892 29.19 12.04 16.80
N ASP A 893 28.20 11.99 17.71
CA ASP A 893 28.23 12.58 19.06
C ASP A 893 29.41 12.11 19.92
N ARG A 894 29.88 10.87 19.71
CA ARG A 894 30.82 10.20 20.59
C ARG A 894 32.20 10.08 19.99
N GLN A 895 32.35 9.64 18.75
CA GLN A 895 33.64 9.21 18.22
C GLN A 895 34.29 10.20 17.26
N THR A 896 33.51 10.76 16.34
CA THR A 896 34.08 11.35 15.11
C THR A 896 33.78 12.84 14.92
N GLN A 897 32.58 13.32 15.28
CA GLN A 897 32.08 14.64 14.86
C GLN A 897 32.15 14.88 13.32
N THR A 898 32.27 13.82 12.51
CA THR A 898 32.37 13.92 11.04
C THR A 898 31.00 13.83 10.37
N GLU A 899 30.68 14.81 9.52
CA GLU A 899 29.35 14.96 8.90
C GLU A 899 28.91 13.73 8.09
N ASP A 900 29.84 12.94 7.57
CA ASP A 900 29.55 11.69 6.85
C ASP A 900 28.72 10.68 7.68
N LYS A 901 28.85 10.69 9.01
CA LYS A 901 28.02 9.87 9.91
C LYS A 901 26.60 10.39 10.02
N LEU A 902 26.38 11.70 9.91
CA LEU A 902 25.05 12.28 9.83
C LEU A 902 24.42 12.03 8.47
N MET A 903 25.19 12.06 7.38
CA MET A 903 24.72 11.64 6.04
C MET A 903 24.32 10.15 6.00
N LEU A 904 25.05 9.28 6.71
CA LEU A 904 24.64 7.88 6.90
C LEU A 904 23.37 7.76 7.77
N ALA A 905 23.16 8.64 8.75
CA ALA A 905 21.92 8.69 9.53
C ALA A 905 20.71 9.13 8.68
N GLU A 906 20.87 10.19 7.88
CA GLU A 906 19.86 10.69 6.93
C GLU A 906 19.50 9.59 5.93
N LYS A 907 20.50 9.01 5.25
CA LYS A 907 20.30 7.91 4.30
C LYS A 907 19.58 6.72 4.95
N THR A 908 20.00 6.28 6.14
CA THR A 908 19.36 5.15 6.83
C THR A 908 17.86 5.39 7.07
N LEU A 909 17.45 6.63 7.31
CA LEU A 909 16.03 6.97 7.47
C LEU A 909 15.30 7.11 6.14
N LEU A 910 15.96 7.63 5.08
CA LEU A 910 15.39 7.70 3.74
C LEU A 910 15.18 6.30 3.13
N ASP A 911 16.20 5.44 3.14
CA ASP A 911 16.12 4.03 2.74
C ASP A 911 14.97 3.32 3.48
N GLY A 912 14.78 3.63 4.76
CA GLY A 912 13.67 3.12 5.57
C GLY A 912 12.30 3.70 5.20
N ILE A 913 12.21 4.98 4.82
CA ILE A 913 10.96 5.63 4.39
C ILE A 913 10.50 5.11 3.04
N ASP A 914 11.41 4.80 2.13
CA ASP A 914 11.08 4.22 0.82
C ASP A 914 10.51 2.79 0.95
N VAL A 915 11.04 2.00 1.90
CA VAL A 915 10.47 0.68 2.26
C VAL A 915 9.18 0.79 3.08
N TYR A 916 9.02 1.86 3.87
CA TYR A 916 7.89 2.07 4.78
C TYR A 916 7.24 3.47 4.62
N PRO A 917 6.63 3.78 3.46
CA PRO A 917 6.13 5.12 3.14
C PRO A 917 5.00 5.60 4.06
N THR A 918 4.29 4.69 4.73
CA THR A 918 3.25 5.00 5.73
C THR A 918 3.75 5.08 7.18
N SER A 919 5.05 4.85 7.45
CA SER A 919 5.58 4.97 8.82
C SER A 919 5.61 6.45 9.28
N PRO A 920 4.95 6.82 10.39
CA PRO A 920 5.10 8.14 11.00
C PRO A 920 6.43 8.28 11.73
N GLU A 921 6.92 7.20 12.35
CA GLU A 921 8.07 7.25 13.25
C GLU A 921 9.37 7.54 12.50
N LEU A 922 9.60 6.94 11.33
CA LEU A 922 10.78 7.24 10.53
C LEU A 922 10.83 8.71 10.06
N LYS A 923 9.68 9.28 9.70
CA LYS A 923 9.55 10.70 9.34
C LYS A 923 9.79 11.60 10.55
N ALA A 924 9.30 11.21 11.73
CA ALA A 924 9.55 11.91 12.97
C ALA A 924 11.03 11.85 13.41
N GLN A 925 11.71 10.72 13.22
CA GLN A 925 13.15 10.58 13.47
C GLN A 925 13.99 11.37 12.45
N LEU A 926 13.53 11.52 11.20
CA LEU A 926 14.23 12.33 10.20
C LEU A 926 14.03 13.84 10.42
N GLY A 927 12.81 14.27 10.74
CA GLY A 927 12.55 15.65 11.16
C GLY A 927 13.28 16.00 12.46
N LYS A 928 13.40 15.04 13.39
CA LYS A 928 14.29 15.11 14.54
C LYS A 928 15.75 15.33 14.11
N LEU A 929 16.28 14.52 13.19
CA LEU A 929 17.67 14.59 12.73
C LEU A 929 18.00 15.98 12.17
N TYR A 930 17.12 16.53 11.33
CA TYR A 930 17.28 17.90 10.82
C TYR A 930 17.15 18.98 11.90
N THR A 931 16.40 18.73 12.98
CA THR A 931 16.26 19.68 14.10
C THR A 931 17.46 19.65 15.05
N GLU A 932 18.01 18.47 15.38
CA GLU A 932 19.17 18.34 16.27
C GLU A 932 20.50 18.74 15.60
N TYR A 933 20.60 18.62 14.27
CA TYR A 933 21.84 18.85 13.51
C TYR A 933 21.65 19.87 12.36
N ASP A 934 20.79 20.87 12.57
CA ASP A 934 20.50 21.94 11.58
C ASP A 934 21.77 22.60 11.02
N PHE A 935 22.78 22.82 11.86
CA PHE A 935 24.07 23.41 11.47
C PHE A 935 24.82 22.63 10.37
N VAL A 936 24.49 21.35 10.16
CA VAL A 936 24.98 20.52 9.03
C VAL A 936 23.96 20.54 7.89
N PHE A 937 22.71 20.17 8.16
CA PHE A 937 21.72 19.88 7.11
C PHE A 937 21.04 21.12 6.49
N LYS A 938 20.91 22.21 7.25
CA LYS A 938 20.40 23.54 6.85
C LYS A 938 19.12 23.49 5.98
N LYS A 939 18.23 22.55 6.29
CA LYS A 939 16.99 22.32 5.53
C LYS A 939 16.04 23.50 5.74
N SER A 940 15.32 23.87 4.69
CA SER A 940 14.33 24.95 4.80
C SER A 940 13.21 24.57 5.78
N SER A 941 12.64 25.58 6.45
CA SER A 941 11.53 25.38 7.38
C SER A 941 10.33 24.70 6.69
N ASN A 942 10.15 24.89 5.38
CA ASN A 942 9.13 24.20 4.60
C ASN A 942 9.38 22.69 4.50
N GLU A 943 10.62 22.25 4.30
CA GLU A 943 10.96 20.81 4.24
C GLU A 943 10.75 20.14 5.61
N VAL A 944 11.30 20.73 6.68
CA VAL A 944 11.24 20.16 8.03
C VAL A 944 9.80 20.13 8.54
N ASN A 945 9.04 21.22 8.37
CA ASN A 945 7.62 21.22 8.73
C ASN A 945 6.80 20.26 7.86
N SER A 946 7.01 20.18 6.53
CA SER A 946 6.29 19.23 5.67
C SER A 946 6.53 17.79 6.08
N LEU A 947 7.77 17.43 6.44
CA LEU A 947 8.13 16.10 6.90
C LEU A 947 7.47 15.77 8.25
N LEU A 948 7.49 16.70 9.19
CA LEU A 948 6.87 16.54 10.51
C LEU A 948 5.34 16.53 10.41
N ASP A 949 4.72 17.33 9.54
CA ASP A 949 3.29 17.29 9.28
C ASP A 949 2.86 15.99 8.58
N LYS A 950 3.66 15.44 7.66
CA LYS A 950 3.42 14.09 7.12
C LYS A 950 3.44 13.02 8.24
N ALA A 951 4.34 13.14 9.21
CA ALA A 951 4.32 12.28 10.40
C ALA A 951 3.04 12.49 11.25
N LEU A 952 2.59 13.73 11.44
CA LEU A 952 1.40 14.08 12.23
C LEU A 952 0.06 13.81 11.51
N ILE A 953 0.04 13.71 10.18
CA ILE A 953 -1.13 13.25 9.41
C ILE A 953 -1.31 11.74 9.60
N LEU A 954 -0.20 10.99 9.67
CA LEU A 954 -0.19 9.54 9.90
C LEU A 954 -0.38 9.18 11.38
N ASP A 955 0.17 9.97 12.31
CA ASP A 955 -0.05 9.83 13.76
C ASP A 955 -0.07 11.22 14.44
N PRO A 956 -1.26 11.83 14.61
CA PRO A 956 -1.45 13.12 15.28
C PRO A 956 -0.98 13.16 16.73
N PHE A 957 -0.63 12.01 17.31
CA PHE A 957 -0.18 11.86 18.70
C PHE A 957 1.29 11.42 18.77
N ASN A 958 2.01 11.41 17.64
CA ASN A 958 3.43 11.05 17.61
C ASN A 958 4.24 12.06 18.43
N ALA A 959 4.69 11.60 19.60
CA ALA A 959 5.40 12.41 20.57
C ALA A 959 6.71 12.99 20.03
N THR A 960 7.41 12.24 19.17
CA THR A 960 8.64 12.68 18.51
C THR A 960 8.32 13.85 17.56
N ALA A 961 7.35 13.71 16.67
CA ALA A 961 7.01 14.72 15.69
C ALA A 961 6.50 16.03 16.34
N LEU A 962 5.57 15.94 17.29
CA LEU A 962 5.09 17.12 18.04
C LEU A 962 6.23 17.81 18.79
N ARG A 963 7.14 17.04 19.41
CA ARG A 963 8.30 17.58 20.13
C ARG A 963 9.22 18.37 19.21
N TYR A 964 9.77 17.73 18.18
CA TYR A 964 10.78 18.39 17.35
C TYR A 964 10.18 19.51 16.50
N LYS A 965 8.88 19.48 16.15
CA LYS A 965 8.21 20.62 15.51
C LYS A 965 8.14 21.86 16.40
N ALA A 966 7.85 21.71 17.69
CA ALA A 966 7.89 22.84 18.62
C ALA A 966 9.32 23.30 18.95
N GLN A 967 10.29 22.38 19.01
CA GLN A 967 11.70 22.74 19.20
C GLN A 967 12.26 23.52 18.00
N TYR A 968 12.03 23.04 16.76
CA TYR A 968 12.42 23.73 15.53
C TYR A 968 11.79 25.12 15.44
N ALA A 969 10.49 25.24 15.75
CA ALA A 969 9.79 26.53 15.80
C ALA A 969 10.41 27.52 16.81
N ILE A 970 10.97 27.07 17.95
CA ILE A 970 11.65 27.96 18.90
C ILE A 970 13.09 28.26 18.45
N GLN A 971 13.85 27.22 18.13
CA GLN A 971 15.30 27.29 17.97
C GLN A 971 15.75 27.84 16.62
N ILE A 972 14.96 27.61 15.56
CA ILE A 972 15.30 27.98 14.17
C ILE A 972 14.37 29.07 13.65
N GLU A 973 13.05 28.96 13.87
CA GLU A 973 12.07 29.97 13.39
C GLU A 973 11.88 31.16 14.34
N ASN A 974 12.38 31.09 15.58
CA ASN A 974 12.10 32.06 16.67
C ASN A 974 10.59 32.31 16.93
N ASN A 975 9.74 31.34 16.58
CA ASN A 975 8.28 31.40 16.56
C ASN A 975 7.66 30.69 17.78
N VAL A 976 7.77 31.35 18.93
CA VAL A 976 7.20 30.89 20.21
C VAL A 976 5.67 30.68 20.13
N SER A 977 4.97 31.41 19.26
CA SER A 977 3.52 31.28 19.07
C SER A 977 3.13 29.96 18.41
N SER A 978 3.82 29.56 17.34
CA SER A 978 3.63 28.24 16.72
C SER A 978 3.94 27.10 17.69
N ALA A 979 5.02 27.22 18.46
CA ALA A 979 5.39 26.24 19.47
C ALA A 979 4.30 26.06 20.55
N LYS A 980 3.69 27.16 21.04
CA LYS A 980 2.51 27.10 21.93
C LYS A 980 1.33 26.37 21.29
N GLY A 981 1.09 26.55 19.99
CA GLY A 981 0.06 25.83 19.24
C GLY A 981 0.29 24.31 19.22
N TYR A 982 1.52 23.86 19.00
CA TYR A 982 1.88 22.42 19.05
C TYR A 982 1.79 21.86 20.48
N THR A 983 2.18 22.64 21.49
CA THR A 983 1.99 22.31 22.90
C THR A 983 0.52 22.04 23.24
N VAL A 984 -0.40 22.91 22.82
CA VAL A 984 -1.85 22.73 23.08
C VAL A 984 -2.36 21.42 22.44
N LYS A 985 -1.94 21.09 21.21
CA LYS A 985 -2.28 19.82 20.55
C LYS A 985 -1.77 18.60 21.34
N TYR A 986 -0.56 18.66 21.90
CA TYR A 986 0.00 17.61 22.78
C TYR A 986 -0.85 17.45 24.06
N THR A 987 -1.12 18.56 24.76
CA THR A 987 -1.83 18.58 26.04
C THR A 987 -3.25 18.02 25.94
N GLN A 988 -3.98 18.33 24.86
CA GLN A 988 -5.36 17.86 24.63
C GLN A 988 -5.53 16.33 24.63
N LYS A 989 -4.46 15.56 24.42
CA LYS A 989 -4.51 14.09 24.35
C LYS A 989 -3.53 13.37 25.27
N ARG A 990 -2.47 14.05 25.74
CA ARG A 990 -1.45 13.47 26.62
C ARG A 990 -1.25 14.20 27.95
N GLY A 991 -2.16 15.12 28.31
CA GLY A 991 -2.17 15.91 29.55
C GLY A 991 -1.82 15.17 30.86
N LYS A 992 -2.21 13.89 30.96
CA LYS A 992 -2.02 13.06 32.16
C LYS A 992 -0.68 12.32 32.25
N PHE A 993 0.09 12.23 31.17
CA PHE A 993 1.35 11.48 31.12
C PHE A 993 2.55 12.39 31.41
N SER A 994 3.71 11.79 31.74
CA SER A 994 4.92 12.54 32.11
C SER A 994 5.69 13.08 30.91
N ASP A 995 5.47 12.51 29.71
CA ASP A 995 6.15 12.95 28.50
C ASP A 995 5.72 14.33 28.01
N LEU A 996 4.49 14.77 28.34
CA LEU A 996 4.09 16.17 28.17
C LEU A 996 4.99 17.11 28.97
N ASP A 997 5.24 16.85 30.26
CA ASP A 997 6.00 17.79 31.10
C ASP A 997 7.51 17.71 30.83
N VAL A 998 8.01 16.56 30.36
CA VAL A 998 9.35 16.47 29.73
C VAL A 998 9.41 17.35 28.48
N PHE A 999 8.40 17.29 27.61
CA PHE A 999 8.31 18.12 26.40
C PHE A 999 8.21 19.62 26.74
N LEU A 1000 7.39 20.01 27.72
CA LEU A 1000 7.31 21.38 28.25
C LEU A 1000 8.65 21.83 28.83
N GLY A 1001 9.37 20.93 29.52
CA GLY A 1001 10.73 21.16 29.98
C GLY A 1001 11.69 21.48 28.82
N TYR A 1002 11.68 20.69 27.75
CA TYR A 1002 12.48 20.98 26.55
C TYR A 1002 12.10 22.28 25.84
N VAL A 1003 10.81 22.66 25.85
CA VAL A 1003 10.33 23.97 25.36
C VAL A 1003 10.86 25.11 26.24
N ALA A 1004 10.80 24.97 27.57
CA ALA A 1004 11.31 25.97 28.51
C ALA A 1004 12.84 26.09 28.45
N TYR A 1005 13.57 24.98 28.29
CA TYR A 1005 15.02 24.98 28.05
C TYR A 1005 15.40 25.74 26.77
N ALA A 1006 14.66 25.50 25.66
CA ALA A 1006 14.87 26.24 24.42
C ALA A 1006 14.53 27.75 24.54
N GLN A 1007 13.73 28.13 25.54
CA GLN A 1007 13.41 29.53 25.89
C GLN A 1007 14.33 30.10 26.99
N GLN A 1008 15.30 29.31 27.50
CA GLN A 1008 16.15 29.62 28.66
C GLN A 1008 15.38 29.89 29.97
N ASP A 1009 14.11 29.50 30.07
CA ASP A 1009 13.32 29.56 31.31
C ASP A 1009 13.64 28.35 32.20
N LEU A 1010 14.75 28.47 32.94
CA LEU A 1010 15.23 27.45 33.87
C LEU A 1010 14.22 27.16 35.00
N LYS A 1011 13.34 28.12 35.35
CA LYS A 1011 12.34 27.98 36.41
C LYS A 1011 11.16 27.12 35.95
N THR A 1012 10.65 27.35 34.74
CA THR A 1012 9.61 26.51 34.15
C THR A 1012 10.17 25.14 33.78
N LEU A 1013 11.42 25.05 33.30
CA LEU A 1013 12.14 23.79 33.09
C LEU A 1013 12.20 22.93 34.36
N GLU A 1014 12.67 23.49 35.49
CA GLU A 1014 12.72 22.78 36.77
C GLU A 1014 11.31 22.33 37.22
N SER A 1015 10.31 23.22 37.07
CA SER A 1015 8.93 22.94 37.48
C SER A 1015 8.28 21.81 36.66
N CYS A 1016 8.42 21.86 35.32
CA CYS A 1016 7.88 20.84 34.43
C CYS A 1016 8.61 19.50 34.56
N THR A 1017 9.92 19.50 34.77
CA THR A 1017 10.67 18.24 34.97
C THR A 1017 10.43 17.61 36.34
N LYS A 1018 10.20 18.40 37.39
CA LYS A 1018 9.64 17.91 38.66
C LYS A 1018 8.25 17.29 38.46
N ALA A 1019 7.37 17.94 37.70
CA ALA A 1019 6.04 17.41 37.41
C ALA A 1019 6.08 16.08 36.61
N SER A 1020 6.99 15.93 35.65
CA SER A 1020 7.16 14.66 34.92
C SER A 1020 7.59 13.52 35.85
N LEU A 1021 8.53 13.80 36.76
CA LEU A 1021 9.03 12.83 37.73
C LEU A 1021 7.95 12.39 38.73
N LEU A 1022 7.12 13.32 39.21
CA LEU A 1022 5.97 13.03 40.08
C LEU A 1022 4.89 12.19 39.37
N LYS A 1023 4.66 12.40 38.07
CA LYS A 1023 3.73 11.58 37.27
C LYS A 1023 4.29 10.18 36.97
N ASN A 1024 5.60 10.06 36.74
CA ASN A 1024 6.24 8.76 36.54
C ASN A 1024 7.70 8.71 37.06
N PRO A 1025 7.92 8.11 38.24
CA PRO A 1025 9.25 7.88 38.81
C PRO A 1025 9.96 6.61 38.30
N TYR A 1026 9.33 5.79 37.46
CA TYR A 1026 9.93 4.57 36.89
C TYR A 1026 10.52 4.78 35.49
N LYS A 1027 10.55 6.03 35.00
CA LYS A 1027 11.01 6.39 33.66
C LYS A 1027 12.30 7.20 33.73
N LEU A 1028 13.42 6.57 33.36
CA LEU A 1028 14.76 7.15 33.47
C LEU A 1028 14.88 8.51 32.76
N GLU A 1029 14.19 8.70 31.63
CA GLU A 1029 14.23 9.96 30.86
C GLU A 1029 13.80 11.18 31.69
N ASN A 1030 12.85 11.02 32.62
CA ASN A 1030 12.35 12.10 33.47
C ASN A 1030 13.46 12.62 34.41
N TYR A 1031 14.32 11.73 34.91
CA TYR A 1031 15.49 12.09 35.70
C TYR A 1031 16.59 12.78 34.87
N LYS A 1032 16.78 12.42 33.59
CA LYS A 1032 17.91 12.92 32.78
C LYS A 1032 17.90 14.44 32.63
N LEU A 1033 16.72 15.01 32.36
CA LEU A 1033 16.59 16.45 32.12
C LEU A 1033 16.68 17.24 33.43
N LEU A 1034 16.02 16.79 34.50
CA LEU A 1034 16.12 17.41 35.84
C LEU A 1034 17.55 17.34 36.41
N TRP A 1035 18.25 16.22 36.23
CA TRP A 1035 19.66 16.06 36.63
C TRP A 1035 20.54 17.11 35.98
N ASN A 1036 20.44 17.29 34.66
CA ASN A 1036 21.25 18.26 33.95
C ASN A 1036 20.90 19.69 34.41
N THR A 1037 19.61 19.99 34.61
CA THR A 1037 19.11 21.28 35.14
C THR A 1037 19.71 21.60 36.51
N TYR A 1038 19.73 20.64 37.45
CA TYR A 1038 20.32 20.84 38.78
C TYR A 1038 21.85 20.99 38.75
N VAL A 1039 22.55 20.28 37.86
CA VAL A 1039 24.00 20.46 37.67
C VAL A 1039 24.32 21.85 37.10
N GLU A 1040 23.50 22.34 36.17
CA GLU A 1040 23.63 23.68 35.56
C GLU A 1040 23.32 24.81 36.56
N LEU A 1041 22.31 24.61 37.42
CA LEU A 1041 21.95 25.53 38.52
C LEU A 1041 22.83 25.38 39.78
N ASN A 1042 23.81 24.46 39.80
CA ASN A 1042 24.62 24.08 40.97
C ASN A 1042 23.79 23.77 42.25
N LYS A 1043 22.68 23.07 42.07
CA LYS A 1043 21.73 22.66 43.12
C LYS A 1043 22.14 21.32 43.75
N GLU A 1044 23.05 21.38 44.72
CA GLU A 1044 23.76 20.19 45.21
C GLU A 1044 22.89 19.23 46.02
N GLU A 1045 22.08 19.75 46.93
CA GLU A 1045 21.24 18.94 47.81
C GLU A 1045 20.03 18.39 47.04
N GLU A 1046 19.39 19.18 46.16
CA GLU A 1046 18.31 18.65 45.31
C GLU A 1046 18.82 17.61 44.30
N LEU A 1047 20.08 17.71 43.83
CA LEU A 1047 20.73 16.68 43.00
C LEU A 1047 20.99 15.38 43.78
N LYS A 1048 21.35 15.50 45.05
CA LYS A 1048 21.55 14.37 45.98
C LYS A 1048 20.22 13.69 46.34
N GLU A 1049 19.15 14.46 46.55
CA GLU A 1049 17.78 13.94 46.69
C GLU A 1049 17.33 13.20 45.42
N LEU A 1050 17.53 13.80 44.23
CA LEU A 1050 17.21 13.19 42.95
C LEU A 1050 17.98 11.88 42.70
N TYR A 1051 19.25 11.84 43.10
CA TYR A 1051 20.05 10.61 43.09
C TYR A 1051 19.45 9.54 44.00
N LEU A 1052 19.13 9.86 45.26
CA LEU A 1052 18.55 8.91 46.23
C LEU A 1052 17.18 8.39 45.76
N MET A 1053 16.30 9.27 45.27
CA MET A 1053 15.01 8.88 44.68
C MET A 1053 15.20 8.00 43.43
N GLY A 1054 16.24 8.25 42.62
CA GLY A 1054 16.60 7.39 41.50
C GLY A 1054 17.08 6.00 41.93
N LYS A 1055 17.82 5.90 43.06
CA LYS A 1055 18.25 4.60 43.62
C LYS A 1055 17.11 3.80 44.24
N ASP A 1056 16.11 4.45 44.84
CA ASP A 1056 14.93 3.80 45.43
C ASP A 1056 13.96 3.28 44.34
N MET A 1057 13.62 4.13 43.38
CA MET A 1057 12.60 3.82 42.36
C MET A 1057 13.15 3.02 41.17
N LEU A 1058 14.46 3.11 40.89
CA LEU A 1058 15.14 2.46 39.76
C LEU A 1058 16.50 1.83 40.18
N PRO A 1059 16.53 0.92 41.17
CA PRO A 1059 17.76 0.43 41.80
C PRO A 1059 18.77 -0.20 40.83
N ASP A 1060 18.29 -0.99 39.86
CA ASP A 1060 19.14 -1.68 38.86
C ASP A 1060 19.62 -0.79 37.71
N THR A 1061 19.49 0.55 37.82
CA THR A 1061 19.92 1.49 36.79
C THR A 1061 21.33 2.05 37.10
N PRO A 1062 22.39 1.63 36.38
CA PRO A 1062 23.77 2.07 36.64
C PRO A 1062 24.03 3.54 36.25
N TRP A 1063 23.07 4.18 35.55
CA TRP A 1063 23.18 5.55 35.07
C TRP A 1063 23.30 6.58 36.20
N PHE A 1064 22.61 6.38 37.32
CA PHE A 1064 22.64 7.31 38.47
C PHE A 1064 24.01 7.37 39.11
N ASP A 1065 24.54 6.21 39.51
CA ASP A 1065 25.86 6.06 40.12
C ASP A 1065 26.96 6.56 39.17
N TYR A 1066 26.87 6.24 37.88
CA TYR A 1066 27.78 6.78 36.85
C TYR A 1066 27.73 8.32 36.73
N LYS A 1067 26.54 8.93 36.68
CA LYS A 1067 26.39 10.38 36.57
C LYS A 1067 26.86 11.11 37.82
N TYR A 1068 26.68 10.53 39.00
CA TYR A 1068 27.19 11.08 40.25
C TYR A 1068 28.71 10.90 40.36
N GLY A 1069 29.24 9.78 39.85
CA GLY A 1069 30.67 9.57 39.63
C GLY A 1069 31.29 10.66 38.75
N LEU A 1070 30.69 10.97 37.60
CA LEU A 1070 31.11 12.07 36.72
C LEU A 1070 31.06 13.44 37.41
N TYR A 1071 30.00 13.72 38.17
CA TYR A 1071 29.83 14.97 38.92
C TYR A 1071 30.98 15.19 39.92
N PHE A 1072 31.32 14.17 40.72
CA PHE A 1072 32.46 14.25 41.65
C PHE A 1072 33.82 14.31 40.93
N THR A 1073 33.97 13.65 39.77
CA THR A 1073 35.18 13.80 38.91
C THR A 1073 35.34 15.24 38.41
N GLY A 1074 34.28 15.91 37.97
CA GLY A 1074 34.33 17.33 37.57
C GLY A 1074 34.80 18.25 38.71
N ARG A 1075 34.44 17.89 39.95
CA ARG A 1075 34.86 18.55 41.19
C ARG A 1075 36.18 18.06 41.78
N LYS A 1076 36.89 17.14 41.09
CA LYS A 1076 38.17 16.54 41.49
C LYS A 1076 38.11 15.68 42.76
N ASP A 1077 36.92 15.32 43.25
CA ASP A 1077 36.74 14.33 44.31
C ASP A 1077 36.79 12.93 43.71
N TYR A 1078 38.01 12.50 43.37
CA TYR A 1078 38.25 11.21 42.75
C TYR A 1078 37.92 10.02 43.69
N ARG A 1079 37.87 10.24 45.01
CA ARG A 1079 37.55 9.17 45.98
C ARG A 1079 36.06 8.85 45.97
N LYS A 1080 35.18 9.86 46.06
CA LYS A 1080 33.73 9.64 45.89
C LYS A 1080 33.44 9.13 44.47
N SER A 1081 34.10 9.72 43.46
CA SER A 1081 33.93 9.31 42.06
C SER A 1081 34.24 7.82 41.84
N ALA A 1082 35.36 7.31 42.38
CA ALA A 1082 35.72 5.89 42.27
C ALA A 1082 34.66 4.97 42.91
N SER A 1083 34.16 5.33 44.09
CA SER A 1083 33.14 4.55 44.80
C SER A 1083 31.82 4.44 44.02
N TYR A 1084 31.27 5.55 43.51
CA TYR A 1084 30.04 5.50 42.70
C TYR A 1084 30.25 4.76 41.37
N ILE A 1085 31.44 4.85 40.76
CA ILE A 1085 31.76 4.10 39.53
C ILE A 1085 31.90 2.60 39.80
N GLU A 1086 32.32 2.18 40.99
CA GLU A 1086 32.28 0.77 41.41
C GLU A 1086 30.83 0.28 41.59
N THR A 1087 29.95 1.08 42.21
CA THR A 1087 28.51 0.75 42.33
C THR A 1087 27.82 0.66 40.96
N ALA A 1088 28.14 1.56 40.02
CA ALA A 1088 27.63 1.48 38.65
C ALA A 1088 28.00 0.15 37.96
N LEU A 1089 29.24 -0.32 38.19
CA LEU A 1089 29.76 -1.54 37.57
C LEU A 1089 29.37 -2.83 38.31
N SER A 1090 29.00 -2.78 39.59
CA SER A 1090 28.39 -3.94 40.27
C SER A 1090 26.93 -4.18 39.81
N ILE A 1091 26.23 -3.12 39.41
CA ILE A 1091 24.86 -3.18 38.84
C ILE A 1091 24.89 -3.66 37.39
N SER A 1092 25.85 -3.19 36.59
CA SER A 1092 26.03 -3.62 35.19
C SER A 1092 27.51 -3.63 34.82
N PRO A 1093 28.19 -4.80 34.92
CA PRO A 1093 29.61 -4.93 34.58
C PRO A 1093 29.94 -4.55 33.13
N ASP A 1094 28.97 -4.70 32.23
CA ASP A 1094 29.07 -4.36 30.80
C ASP A 1094 28.89 -2.87 30.48
N TYR A 1095 28.49 -2.04 31.47
CA TYR A 1095 28.18 -0.62 31.29
C TYR A 1095 29.44 0.22 31.05
N ASN A 1096 29.82 0.28 29.77
CA ASN A 1096 31.10 0.77 29.31
C ASN A 1096 31.35 2.24 29.66
N TYR A 1097 30.30 3.05 29.77
CA TYR A 1097 30.45 4.46 30.16
C TYR A 1097 31.06 4.63 31.56
N ALA A 1098 30.73 3.76 32.53
CA ALA A 1098 31.43 3.73 33.82
C ALA A 1098 32.81 3.06 33.71
N TYR A 1099 32.94 2.04 32.85
CA TYR A 1099 34.21 1.34 32.61
C TYR A 1099 35.31 2.26 32.05
N VAL A 1100 34.96 3.27 31.24
CA VAL A 1100 35.88 4.33 30.78
C VAL A 1100 36.55 5.04 31.94
N MET A 1101 35.84 5.28 33.05
CA MET A 1101 36.41 5.94 34.24
C MET A 1101 37.21 4.98 35.11
N LYS A 1102 36.73 3.74 35.30
CA LYS A 1102 37.39 2.71 36.14
C LYS A 1102 38.67 2.15 35.53
N ASN A 1103 38.66 1.90 34.21
CA ASN A 1103 39.78 1.37 33.45
C ASN A 1103 39.74 1.92 32.00
N PRO A 1104 40.32 3.11 31.78
CA PRO A 1104 40.28 3.81 30.48
C PRO A 1104 40.87 2.97 29.34
N THR A 1105 41.94 2.22 29.63
CA THR A 1105 42.65 1.36 28.68
C THR A 1105 41.77 0.29 28.03
N VAL A 1106 40.69 -0.12 28.70
CA VAL A 1106 39.71 -1.09 28.19
C VAL A 1106 38.41 -0.39 27.77
N GLY A 1107 37.87 0.51 28.59
CA GLY A 1107 36.59 1.17 28.29
C GLY A 1107 36.63 2.02 27.02
N ILE A 1108 37.75 2.73 26.80
CA ILE A 1108 37.98 3.48 25.58
C ILE A 1108 38.31 2.54 24.41
N LYS A 1109 38.86 1.33 24.64
CA LYS A 1109 39.04 0.32 23.57
C LYS A 1109 37.72 -0.31 23.11
N LYS A 1110 36.65 -0.28 23.90
CA LYS A 1110 35.26 -0.58 23.46
C LYS A 1110 34.63 0.57 22.64
N LEU A 1111 35.25 1.75 22.62
CA LEU A 1111 34.76 2.95 21.90
C LEU A 1111 35.60 3.37 20.68
N TYR A 1112 36.94 3.21 20.69
CA TYR A 1112 37.85 3.77 19.67
C TYR A 1112 38.97 2.79 19.29
N ASN A 1113 39.52 2.93 18.07
CA ASN A 1113 40.72 2.22 17.62
C ASN A 1113 41.98 3.06 17.88
N TYR A 1114 42.74 2.71 18.92
CA TYR A 1114 43.96 3.40 19.32
C TYR A 1114 44.99 2.43 19.90
N ASN A 1115 46.25 2.87 19.92
CA ASN A 1115 47.41 2.08 20.32
C ASN A 1115 47.97 2.53 21.69
N ALA A 1116 48.00 3.84 21.96
CA ALA A 1116 48.43 4.41 23.24
C ALA A 1116 47.44 5.45 23.82
N ILE A 1117 47.46 5.61 25.14
CA ILE A 1117 46.60 6.53 25.89
C ILE A 1117 47.39 7.20 27.03
N LYS A 1118 47.17 8.50 27.26
CA LYS A 1118 47.82 9.28 28.32
C LYS A 1118 46.85 10.28 28.95
N LYS A 1119 46.74 10.30 30.28
CA LYS A 1119 45.94 11.28 31.02
C LYS A 1119 46.54 12.69 30.84
N LYS A 1120 45.70 13.66 30.49
CA LYS A 1120 46.04 15.06 30.21
C LYS A 1120 44.98 15.99 30.82
N GLY A 1121 45.19 16.41 32.07
CA GLY A 1121 44.26 17.31 32.77
C GLY A 1121 42.87 16.69 32.95
N ALA A 1122 41.86 17.30 32.31
CA ALA A 1122 40.47 16.83 32.33
C ALA A 1122 40.17 15.70 31.32
N PHE A 1123 41.18 15.22 30.58
CA PHE A 1123 40.98 14.39 29.40
C PHE A 1123 41.96 13.20 29.31
N TYR A 1124 41.68 12.31 28.37
CA TYR A 1124 42.57 11.27 27.86
C TYR A 1124 43.02 11.64 26.44
N LEU A 1125 44.32 11.88 26.26
CA LEU A 1125 44.94 11.93 24.95
C LEU A 1125 45.12 10.49 24.45
N VAL A 1126 44.54 10.15 23.30
CA VAL A 1126 44.69 8.86 22.63
C VAL A 1126 45.48 9.02 21.33
N SER A 1127 46.22 7.99 20.94
CA SER A 1127 46.91 7.97 19.65
C SER A 1127 46.93 6.58 19.01
N ASN A 1128 46.91 6.55 17.68
CA ASN A 1128 47.24 5.39 16.86
C ASN A 1128 48.54 5.69 16.08
N ASN A 1129 48.89 4.87 15.07
CA ASN A 1129 50.15 5.03 14.32
C ASN A 1129 50.22 6.30 13.45
N THR A 1130 49.09 6.97 13.18
CA THR A 1130 49.00 8.08 12.21
C THR A 1130 48.26 9.31 12.73
N ALA A 1131 47.64 9.23 13.91
CA ALA A 1131 46.80 10.28 14.46
C ALA A 1131 46.72 10.28 16.00
N GLN A 1132 46.30 11.42 16.55
CA GLN A 1132 46.00 11.72 17.93
C GLN A 1132 44.58 12.32 18.05
N GLY A 1133 43.96 12.15 19.20
CA GLY A 1133 42.64 12.68 19.54
C GLY A 1133 42.46 12.79 21.05
N LEU A 1134 41.38 13.43 21.50
CA LEU A 1134 41.18 13.77 22.90
C LEU A 1134 39.78 13.39 23.37
N ILE A 1135 39.69 12.70 24.50
CA ILE A 1135 38.47 12.07 25.00
C ILE A 1135 38.21 12.51 26.46
N ASP A 1136 36.96 12.84 26.80
CA ASP A 1136 36.59 13.21 28.17
C ASP A 1136 36.33 12.00 29.09
N TYR A 1137 36.12 12.25 30.39
CA TYR A 1137 35.79 11.20 31.36
C TYR A 1137 34.44 10.50 31.10
N ALA A 1138 33.57 11.04 30.25
CA ALA A 1138 32.32 10.41 29.80
C ALA A 1138 32.48 9.58 28.50
N GLY A 1139 33.71 9.48 27.98
CA GLY A 1139 34.04 8.73 26.77
C GLY A 1139 33.70 9.43 25.46
N ARG A 1140 33.42 10.74 25.47
CA ARG A 1140 33.16 11.56 24.27
C ARG A 1140 34.46 12.10 23.68
N ALA A 1141 34.58 12.10 22.36
CA ALA A 1141 35.62 12.81 21.64
C ALA A 1141 35.41 14.33 21.79
N VAL A 1142 36.32 14.96 22.51
CA VAL A 1142 36.52 16.41 22.56
C VAL A 1142 37.27 16.85 21.29
N ILE A 1143 38.17 16.01 20.79
CA ILE A 1143 38.82 16.12 19.49
C ILE A 1143 38.84 14.72 18.86
N PRO A 1144 38.39 14.53 17.60
CA PRO A 1144 38.47 13.24 16.92
C PRO A 1144 39.91 12.74 16.72
N LEU A 1145 40.05 11.43 16.55
CA LEU A 1145 41.34 10.73 16.43
C LEU A 1145 41.92 10.79 14.99
N GLU A 1146 42.16 12.02 14.51
CA GLU A 1146 42.57 12.31 13.13
C GLU A 1146 43.77 13.27 12.97
N PHE A 1147 44.14 14.02 14.02
CA PHE A 1147 45.18 15.03 13.98
C PHE A 1147 46.58 14.41 14.13
N VAL A 1148 47.60 14.91 13.43
CA VAL A 1148 48.98 14.41 13.57
C VAL A 1148 49.53 14.67 14.99
N SER A 1149 49.14 15.80 15.58
CA SER A 1149 49.43 16.12 16.98
C SER A 1149 48.30 16.90 17.65
N VAL A 1150 48.10 16.69 18.95
CA VAL A 1150 47.17 17.43 19.79
C VAL A 1150 47.90 18.06 20.98
N GLU A 1151 47.86 19.38 21.03
CA GLU A 1151 48.30 20.17 22.19
C GLU A 1151 47.11 20.50 23.10
N VAL A 1152 47.29 20.33 24.42
CA VAL A 1152 46.27 20.62 25.44
C VAL A 1152 46.80 21.72 26.36
N LEU A 1153 46.13 22.88 26.35
CA LEU A 1153 46.51 24.06 27.12
C LEU A 1153 46.07 23.93 28.60
N LYS A 1154 46.65 24.78 29.47
CA LYS A 1154 46.45 24.71 30.93
C LYS A 1154 44.99 24.88 31.37
N ASP A 1155 44.20 25.62 30.60
CA ASP A 1155 42.78 25.93 30.81
C ASP A 1155 41.83 25.01 30.01
N GLY A 1156 42.35 23.94 29.40
CA GLY A 1156 41.58 22.89 28.75
C GLY A 1156 41.23 23.15 27.27
N TYR A 1157 41.50 24.34 26.75
CA TYR A 1157 41.49 24.61 25.30
C TYR A 1157 42.59 23.82 24.60
N THR A 1158 42.43 23.56 23.30
CA THR A 1158 43.34 22.67 22.57
C THR A 1158 43.64 23.12 21.15
N ILE A 1159 44.83 22.75 20.67
CA ILE A 1159 45.30 23.02 19.32
C ILE A 1159 45.60 21.68 18.63
N GLY A 1160 44.83 21.33 17.61
CA GLY A 1160 45.06 20.15 16.77
C GLY A 1160 45.82 20.52 15.50
N THR A 1161 46.85 19.74 15.14
CA THR A 1161 47.61 19.90 13.90
C THR A 1161 47.18 18.86 12.87
N THR A 1162 46.67 19.30 11.73
CA THR A 1162 46.20 18.44 10.62
C THR A 1162 47.37 17.80 9.85
N LYS A 1163 47.07 16.86 8.94
CA LYS A 1163 48.07 16.27 8.03
C LYS A 1163 48.69 17.28 7.06
N GLU A 1164 47.98 18.38 6.79
CA GLU A 1164 48.43 19.51 5.97
C GLU A 1164 49.33 20.51 6.75
N GLY A 1165 49.67 20.20 8.01
CA GLY A 1165 50.39 21.10 8.92
C GLY A 1165 49.54 22.26 9.49
N LYS A 1166 48.37 22.54 8.91
CA LYS A 1166 47.43 23.56 9.38
C LYS A 1166 46.93 23.24 10.79
N LYS A 1167 46.85 24.24 11.65
CA LYS A 1167 46.37 24.16 13.04
C LYS A 1167 44.90 24.59 13.18
N GLN A 1168 44.22 24.01 14.16
CA GLN A 1168 42.79 24.18 14.44
C GLN A 1168 42.55 24.28 15.97
N PHE A 1169 41.72 25.23 16.42
CA PHE A 1169 41.52 25.53 17.85
C PHE A 1169 40.14 25.05 18.32
N THR A 1170 40.07 24.41 19.50
CA THR A 1170 38.79 24.02 20.11
C THR A 1170 38.71 24.36 21.59
N SER A 1171 37.49 24.56 22.08
CA SER A 1171 37.16 24.84 23.47
C SER A 1171 37.38 23.62 24.39
N PRO A 1172 37.33 23.78 25.73
CA PRO A 1172 37.33 22.66 26.68
C PRO A 1172 36.12 21.72 26.57
N SER A 1173 35.06 22.11 25.84
CA SER A 1173 33.91 21.25 25.52
C SER A 1173 34.04 20.53 24.17
N GLY A 1174 35.10 20.80 23.40
CA GLY A 1174 35.34 20.24 22.06
C GLY A 1174 34.71 21.04 20.92
N GLN A 1175 34.05 22.17 21.21
CA GLN A 1175 33.51 23.05 20.18
C GLN A 1175 34.65 23.67 19.36
N LEU A 1176 34.56 23.57 18.04
CA LEU A 1176 35.45 24.27 17.11
C LEU A 1176 35.28 25.80 17.24
N LEU A 1177 36.40 26.50 17.40
CA LEU A 1177 36.44 27.95 17.54
C LEU A 1177 37.10 28.60 16.33
N GLY A 1178 36.52 29.71 15.86
CA GLY A 1178 37.01 30.50 14.73
C GLY A 1178 36.75 29.93 13.34
N GLY A 1179 36.42 28.64 13.21
CA GLY A 1179 36.00 27.98 11.96
C GLY A 1179 37.09 27.79 10.89
N GLN A 1180 38.06 28.70 10.84
CA GLN A 1180 39.18 28.71 9.91
C GLN A 1180 40.39 27.95 10.47
N ARG A 1181 41.11 27.23 9.60
CA ARG A 1181 42.42 26.63 9.91
C ARG A 1181 43.55 27.61 9.56
N TYR A 1182 44.60 27.61 10.37
CA TYR A 1182 45.69 28.60 10.30
C TYR A 1182 47.06 27.91 10.15
N ASP A 1183 48.05 28.62 9.62
CA ASP A 1183 49.43 28.13 9.49
C ASP A 1183 50.13 28.02 10.84
N LEU A 1184 49.85 28.97 11.74
CA LEU A 1184 50.34 28.99 13.11
C LEU A 1184 49.22 29.33 14.09
N MET A 1185 49.31 28.76 15.29
CA MET A 1185 48.51 29.04 16.49
C MET A 1185 49.41 28.91 17.72
N GLU A 1186 49.31 29.86 18.64
CA GLU A 1186 50.06 29.94 19.90
C GLU A 1186 49.31 30.80 20.94
N ARG A 1187 49.33 30.44 22.22
CA ARG A 1187 48.67 31.21 23.29
C ARG A 1187 49.61 32.29 23.84
N LEU A 1188 49.19 33.55 23.81
CA LEU A 1188 49.94 34.69 24.36
C LEU A 1188 49.67 34.88 25.87
N GLU A 1189 50.57 35.56 26.56
CA GLU A 1189 50.42 35.92 27.98
C GLU A 1189 49.19 36.79 28.28
N CYS A 1190 48.72 37.58 27.30
CA CYS A 1190 47.49 38.38 27.39
C CYS A 1190 46.20 37.55 27.16
N GLY A 1191 46.28 36.22 27.10
CA GLY A 1191 45.13 35.34 26.94
C GLY A 1191 44.63 35.17 25.50
N LEU A 1192 44.98 36.07 24.57
CA LEU A 1192 44.72 35.92 23.14
C LEU A 1192 45.46 34.71 22.52
N ILE A 1193 44.91 34.17 21.44
CA ILE A 1193 45.60 33.20 20.58
C ILE A 1193 46.19 33.96 19.39
N LYS A 1194 47.53 34.01 19.28
CA LYS A 1194 48.22 34.45 18.06
C LYS A 1194 47.96 33.46 16.94
N VAL A 1195 47.63 33.97 15.76
CA VAL A 1195 47.37 33.17 14.55
C VAL A 1195 48.17 33.70 13.36
N GLN A 1196 48.46 32.83 12.39
CA GLN A 1196 49.07 33.20 11.10
C GLN A 1196 48.32 32.57 9.94
N LEU A 1197 48.13 33.32 8.84
CA LEU A 1197 47.55 32.83 7.60
C LEU A 1197 48.25 33.51 6.42
N ASN A 1198 48.68 32.73 5.42
CA ASN A 1198 49.32 33.24 4.19
C ASN A 1198 50.48 34.21 4.48
N GLY A 1199 51.30 33.87 5.49
CA GLY A 1199 52.44 34.67 5.95
C GLY A 1199 52.10 35.77 6.97
N LYS A 1200 50.90 36.37 6.95
CA LYS A 1200 50.53 37.46 7.87
C LYS A 1200 49.95 36.94 9.20
N MET A 1201 50.26 37.66 10.28
CA MET A 1201 49.86 37.36 11.65
C MET A 1201 48.74 38.28 12.16
N GLY A 1202 47.92 37.74 13.06
CA GLY A 1202 46.85 38.40 13.80
C GLY A 1202 46.58 37.66 15.12
N CYS A 1203 45.47 37.94 15.79
CA CYS A 1203 45.05 37.22 17.00
C CYS A 1203 43.54 36.98 17.03
N ILE A 1204 43.13 35.80 17.51
CA ILE A 1204 41.73 35.49 17.83
C ILE A 1204 41.50 35.54 19.35
N ASP A 1205 40.30 35.95 19.75
CA ASP A 1205 39.82 35.78 21.13
C ASP A 1205 39.65 34.29 21.44
N ALA A 1206 40.16 33.85 22.58
CA ALA A 1206 40.10 32.46 23.00
C ALA A 1206 38.67 31.97 23.30
N LYS A 1207 37.73 32.85 23.69
CA LYS A 1207 36.36 32.44 24.06
C LYS A 1207 35.45 32.25 22.84
N SER A 1208 35.43 33.22 21.93
CA SER A 1208 34.58 33.22 20.73
C SER A 1208 35.25 32.69 19.47
N GLY A 1209 36.58 32.59 19.46
CA GLY A 1209 37.37 32.26 18.28
C GLY A 1209 37.40 33.34 17.19
N LYS A 1210 36.76 34.51 17.41
CA LYS A 1210 36.73 35.60 16.44
C LYS A 1210 38.09 36.27 16.32
N LEU A 1211 38.47 36.66 15.11
CA LEU A 1211 39.63 37.50 14.85
C LEU A 1211 39.40 38.90 15.45
N VAL A 1212 40.22 39.26 16.44
CA VAL A 1212 40.14 40.55 17.15
C VAL A 1212 41.35 41.45 16.86
N VAL A 1213 42.51 40.87 16.53
CA VAL A 1213 43.64 41.58 15.94
C VAL A 1213 43.81 41.10 14.50
N PRO A 1214 43.72 41.99 13.48
CA PRO A 1214 43.65 41.59 12.07
C PRO A 1214 44.94 40.96 11.54
N LEU A 1215 44.80 40.11 10.52
CA LEU A 1215 45.88 39.40 9.81
C LEU A 1215 46.69 40.34 8.90
N LYS A 1216 47.40 41.32 9.49
CA LYS A 1216 48.20 42.33 8.75
C LYS A 1216 49.65 42.46 9.20
N TYR A 1217 50.02 41.87 10.34
CA TYR A 1217 51.34 42.01 10.95
C TYR A 1217 52.31 40.95 10.44
N ASP A 1218 53.61 41.23 10.43
CA ASP A 1218 54.66 40.25 10.12
C ASP A 1218 55.08 39.45 11.35
N LYS A 1219 54.95 40.05 12.54
CA LYS A 1219 55.45 39.46 13.79
C LYS A 1219 54.57 39.86 14.98
N ILE A 1220 54.15 38.86 15.76
CA ILE A 1220 53.43 39.07 17.03
C ILE A 1220 54.13 38.28 18.14
N THR A 1221 54.37 38.95 19.28
CA THR A 1221 54.99 38.37 20.48
C THR A 1221 54.25 38.80 21.74
N ASN A 1222 54.54 38.16 22.88
CA ASN A 1222 54.19 38.74 24.18
C ASN A 1222 54.86 40.12 24.32
N GLY A 1223 54.17 41.05 24.96
CA GLY A 1223 54.66 42.37 25.31
C GLY A 1223 54.02 42.88 26.60
N ARG A 1224 54.42 44.08 27.03
CA ARG A 1224 53.77 44.79 28.15
C ARG A 1224 53.54 46.25 27.81
N TRP A 1225 52.36 46.74 28.18
CA TRP A 1225 51.98 48.14 28.08
C TRP A 1225 51.40 48.59 29.42
N SER A 1226 51.91 49.68 29.99
CA SER A 1226 51.53 50.18 31.33
C SER A 1226 51.45 49.07 32.40
N GLY A 1227 52.44 48.17 32.41
CA GLY A 1227 52.56 47.03 33.33
C GLY A 1227 51.72 45.80 32.99
N ARG A 1228 50.72 45.90 32.10
CA ARG A 1228 49.81 44.79 31.72
C ARG A 1228 50.38 43.97 30.55
N SER A 1229 50.21 42.65 30.57
CA SER A 1229 50.56 41.78 29.44
C SER A 1229 49.66 42.07 28.23
N THR A 1230 50.26 42.15 27.05
CA THR A 1230 49.64 42.57 25.79
C THR A 1230 50.22 41.76 24.61
N ALA A 1231 49.52 41.74 23.48
CA ALA A 1231 50.07 41.25 22.22
C ALA A 1231 50.82 42.40 21.52
N CYS A 1232 52.13 42.29 21.38
CA CYS A 1232 52.98 43.26 20.69
C CYS A 1232 53.09 42.88 19.21
N CYS A 1233 52.59 43.74 18.32
CA CYS A 1233 52.37 43.42 16.90
C CYS A 1233 53.14 44.40 16.00
N ARG A 1234 53.90 43.90 15.02
CA ARG A 1234 54.77 44.71 14.13
C ARG A 1234 54.49 44.45 12.65
N TYR A 1235 54.49 45.51 11.84
CA TYR A 1235 54.21 45.46 10.41
C TYR A 1235 55.37 44.90 9.57
N ASN A 1236 56.60 45.03 10.07
CA ASN A 1236 57.84 44.55 9.46
C ASN A 1236 58.62 43.76 10.54
N ALA A 1237 59.03 42.52 10.24
CA ALA A 1237 59.72 41.66 11.21
C ALA A 1237 61.19 42.07 11.48
N ASN A 1238 61.79 42.83 10.57
CA ASN A 1238 63.20 43.24 10.58
C ASN A 1238 63.41 44.68 11.07
N ASP A 1239 62.34 45.41 11.37
CA ASP A 1239 62.46 46.81 11.75
C ASP A 1239 63.03 46.97 13.17
N SER A 1240 64.00 47.87 13.30
CA SER A 1240 64.58 48.27 14.58
C SER A 1240 63.84 49.46 15.21
N ASP A 1241 63.03 50.18 14.42
CA ASP A 1241 62.30 51.34 14.94
C ASP A 1241 61.11 50.90 15.82
N ARG A 1242 60.71 51.78 16.75
CA ARG A 1242 59.91 51.39 17.93
C ARG A 1242 58.42 51.22 17.66
N SER A 1243 57.95 51.32 16.41
CA SER A 1243 56.55 51.18 16.04
C SER A 1243 56.05 49.75 16.24
N ALA A 1244 55.25 49.53 17.28
CA ALA A 1244 54.54 48.29 17.53
C ALA A 1244 53.16 48.57 18.14
N ASP A 1245 52.13 47.94 17.59
CA ASP A 1245 50.76 48.05 18.09
C ASP A 1245 50.62 47.05 19.26
N PHE A 1246 50.23 47.53 20.44
CA PHE A 1246 49.98 46.71 21.62
C PHE A 1246 48.48 46.49 21.82
N PHE A 1247 48.05 45.24 21.90
CA PHE A 1247 46.64 44.87 22.10
C PHE A 1247 46.38 44.20 23.45
N ASP A 1248 45.25 44.53 24.08
CA ASP A 1248 44.79 43.93 25.35
C ASP A 1248 44.13 42.55 25.18
N GLU A 1249 43.66 41.95 26.28
CA GLU A 1249 43.00 40.63 26.27
C GLU A 1249 41.69 40.58 25.46
N ALA A 1250 41.08 41.73 25.17
CA ALA A 1250 39.89 41.87 24.33
C ALA A 1250 40.24 42.18 22.86
N GLY A 1251 41.53 42.28 22.51
CA GLY A 1251 41.99 42.66 21.18
C GLY A 1251 41.79 44.14 20.85
N ARG A 1252 41.67 45.01 21.85
CA ARG A 1252 41.66 46.47 21.64
C ARG A 1252 43.09 46.99 21.63
N CYS A 1253 43.43 47.87 20.69
CA CYS A 1253 44.72 48.55 20.74
C CYS A 1253 44.77 49.47 21.96
N VAL A 1254 45.88 49.46 22.70
CA VAL A 1254 46.12 50.31 23.88
C VAL A 1254 47.31 51.25 23.71
N SER A 1255 48.01 51.18 22.57
CA SER A 1255 49.10 52.05 22.14
C SER A 1255 48.80 52.81 20.84
N CYS A 1256 47.53 52.79 20.42
CA CYS A 1256 47.01 53.61 19.33
C CYS A 1256 46.24 54.77 19.99
N ASP A 1257 46.46 56.00 19.51
CA ASP A 1257 45.65 57.17 19.88
C ASP A 1257 44.23 57.09 19.26
#